data_AF-A0A6C2YKE3-F1
#
_entry.id   AF-A0A6C2YKE3-F1
#
_cell.length_a   1.000
_cell.length_b   1.000
_cell.length_c   1.000
_cell.angle_alpha   90.00
_cell.angle_beta   90.00
_cell.angle_gamma   90.00
#
_symmetry.space_group_name_H-M   'P 1'
#
loop_
_entity.id
_entity.type
_entity.pdbx_description
1 polymer ?
#
loop_
_entity_poly.entity_id
_entity_poly.type
_entity_poly.pdbx_seq_one_letter_code
_entity_poly.pdbx_strand_id
1 'polypeptide(L)'
;MILGRWLVLVLALSATVALAQTKPPGKRNLGKFESPPTVSMLAAMLLGDPQLQAELKLTSEQRLKLRSTTETGFANYVNAGLQPKQREVLDSKQTESLTSVLQPAQWERLQEITRSELARRVTGPAAIASDAKIVAELKLTPEQVSKLKDNQPIAEVLTESQREVWAKLCGKPMLPRPKIPFGANVQGQMPMFRLPESLGSFLTDAWEQELQLTEAQLQRLVTILEQWLDLFPDANYDLLRTRETELLQACEAVLTETQLRRYLQMKRRMEMQGLSRGYSAPSEPVIFKPVLDELQLTPAQKQQREKLLDAYLKQVNELVRSDTPVKEVGKLSEEAWGKTRQQLLAIFTPEQNQRITELFGPPLRPELDRGLMTPLYPELLWARPEKTYLPPLLANLAVSPYFELEPPVTDAQRKAISDALLRTYPRVPPFNEFAPMSPEQAKANAEVMSKQLAATLSEAQLMRAKEALYRQYVQSSMNAPLSAQVFAIEELMAPLKLTAAQETRIRRGARFGSVLTDEQKALVATLSGKPVPLVKPKPMPGGPAVVPQPRGLPPGWAKDQSFSAAIGSVELQQLRIINHPDIEAELKVTAEQRKALQELAVQASRTLPQRNQGQEKYRADSEKQVERYYGPLSKILTPEQNRRWRQIAFQKMDIANRGLVGLLALRQVQSALKLSPEQIAAITELTESRNRFQISQSLYQAQSRAKAQGGLTAGPSEADIDAIFNVRLQRLLTAEQATQLKELLGPPYNPPRYMQLGGAFAQPPF
;
A
#
# COMPACT_ATOMS: atom_id res chain seq x y z
N MET A 1 -41.64 49.06 21.71
CA MET A 1 -41.36 48.23 22.91
C MET A 1 -41.91 46.81 22.85
N ILE A 2 -43.09 46.57 22.26
CA ILE A 2 -43.72 45.23 22.19
C ILE A 2 -42.97 44.27 21.24
N LEU A 3 -42.49 44.75 20.08
CA LEU A 3 -41.72 43.92 19.13
C LEU A 3 -40.38 43.41 19.68
N GLY A 4 -39.69 44.20 20.52
CA GLY A 4 -38.42 43.79 21.13
C GLY A 4 -38.58 42.65 22.15
N ARG A 5 -39.71 42.60 22.85
CA ARG A 5 -40.01 41.52 23.80
C ARG A 5 -40.34 40.20 23.10
N TRP A 6 -41.01 40.26 21.94
CA TRP A 6 -41.28 39.07 21.13
C TRP A 6 -40.02 38.48 20.50
N LEU A 7 -39.07 39.33 20.07
CA LEU A 7 -37.81 38.87 19.51
C LEU A 7 -36.94 38.13 20.55
N VAL A 8 -36.89 38.66 21.78
CA VAL A 8 -36.16 38.01 22.89
C VAL A 8 -36.81 36.69 23.30
N LEU A 9 -38.14 36.61 23.28
CA LEU A 9 -38.86 35.37 23.62
C LEU A 9 -38.67 34.30 22.54
N VAL A 10 -38.69 34.67 21.26
CA VAL A 10 -38.44 33.75 20.14
C VAL A 10 -36.99 33.26 20.15
N LEU A 11 -36.02 34.13 20.45
CA LEU A 11 -34.61 33.73 20.60
C LEU A 11 -34.39 32.81 21.81
N ALA A 12 -35.06 33.07 22.94
CA ALA A 12 -34.98 32.22 24.13
C ALA A 12 -35.62 30.84 23.93
N LEU A 13 -36.76 30.77 23.23
CA LEU A 13 -37.42 29.50 22.86
C LEU A 13 -36.63 28.73 21.80
N SER A 14 -36.00 29.41 20.85
CA SER A 14 -35.14 28.77 19.84
C SER A 14 -33.89 28.17 20.47
N ALA A 15 -33.30 28.84 21.48
CA ALA A 15 -32.16 28.33 22.23
C ALA A 15 -32.50 27.12 23.11
N THR A 16 -33.71 27.07 23.70
CA THR A 16 -34.14 25.91 24.51
C THR A 16 -34.51 24.70 23.67
N VAL A 17 -35.09 24.88 22.48
CA VAL A 17 -35.37 23.78 21.55
C VAL A 17 -34.08 23.23 20.91
N ALA A 18 -33.08 24.08 20.66
CA ALA A 18 -31.76 23.65 20.18
C ALA A 18 -30.96 22.85 21.22
N LEU A 19 -31.14 23.13 22.52
CA LEU A 19 -30.48 22.39 23.61
C LEU A 19 -31.20 21.09 23.99
N ALA A 20 -32.49 20.94 23.68
CA ALA A 20 -33.29 19.76 24.05
C ALA A 20 -33.19 18.57 23.06
N GLN A 21 -32.54 18.73 21.90
CA GLN A 21 -32.47 17.68 20.87
C GLN A 21 -31.08 17.10 20.61
N THR A 22 -30.02 17.56 21.28
CA THR A 22 -28.71 16.89 21.19
C THR A 22 -28.69 15.70 22.15
N LYS A 23 -29.22 14.55 21.72
CA LYS A 23 -28.74 13.28 22.28
C LYS A 23 -27.21 13.32 22.17
N PRO A 24 -26.46 13.05 23.26
CA PRO A 24 -25.01 12.96 23.15
C PRO A 24 -24.71 11.97 22.03
N PRO A 25 -23.81 12.31 21.08
CA PRO A 25 -23.46 11.39 20.01
C PRO A 25 -23.05 10.08 20.66
N GLY A 26 -23.74 8.99 20.30
CA GLY A 26 -23.45 7.67 20.86
C GLY A 26 -21.95 7.40 20.69
N LYS A 27 -21.27 7.04 21.79
CA LYS A 27 -19.83 6.76 21.82
C LYS A 27 -19.50 5.85 20.63
N ARG A 28 -18.82 6.40 19.62
CA ARG A 28 -18.32 5.60 18.49
C ARG A 28 -17.31 4.62 19.08
N ASN A 29 -17.57 3.32 18.93
CA ASN A 29 -16.58 2.29 19.20
C ASN A 29 -15.44 2.44 18.17
N LEU A 30 -14.51 3.36 18.43
CA LEU A 30 -13.15 3.27 17.90
C LEU A 30 -12.67 1.88 18.31
N GLY A 31 -12.46 0.99 17.34
CA GLY A 31 -12.24 -0.44 17.60
C GLY A 31 -11.29 -0.60 18.79
N LYS A 32 -11.82 -1.07 19.92
CA LYS A 32 -11.05 -1.23 21.15
C LYS A 32 -9.87 -2.10 20.76
N PHE A 33 -8.65 -1.57 20.84
CA PHE A 33 -7.49 -2.44 20.92
C PHE A 33 -7.76 -3.26 22.17
N GLU A 34 -8.17 -4.52 22.00
CA GLU A 34 -8.55 -5.39 23.12
C GLU A 34 -7.40 -5.53 24.13
N SER A 35 -6.18 -5.12 23.74
CA SER A 35 -4.99 -5.30 24.53
C SER A 35 -3.88 -4.33 24.05
N PRO A 36 -3.57 -3.24 24.77
CA PRO A 36 -2.52 -2.27 24.40
C PRO A 36 -1.12 -2.92 24.36
N PRO A 37 -0.10 -2.29 23.75
CA PRO A 37 1.28 -2.75 23.90
C PRO A 37 1.68 -2.70 25.37
N THR A 38 2.40 -3.71 25.81
CA THR A 38 2.95 -3.78 27.16
C THR A 38 4.14 -2.82 27.33
N VAL A 39 4.53 -2.58 28.58
CA VAL A 39 5.67 -1.71 28.92
C VAL A 39 6.96 -2.23 28.29
N SER A 40 7.22 -3.54 28.36
CA SER A 40 8.44 -4.15 27.82
C SER A 40 8.51 -4.06 26.29
N MET A 41 7.38 -4.26 25.61
CA MET A 41 7.27 -4.11 24.16
C MET A 41 7.50 -2.65 23.75
N LEU A 42 6.88 -1.69 24.44
CA LEU A 42 7.09 -0.28 24.15
C LEU A 42 8.55 0.14 24.39
N ALA A 43 9.17 -0.33 25.47
CA ALA A 43 10.59 -0.09 25.74
C ALA A 43 11.48 -0.60 24.59
N ALA A 44 11.23 -1.83 24.10
CA ALA A 44 11.93 -2.39 22.95
C ALA A 44 11.74 -1.54 21.68
N MET A 45 10.53 -1.03 21.46
CA MET A 45 10.21 -0.17 20.32
C MET A 45 10.92 1.18 20.38
N LEU A 46 10.99 1.81 21.56
CA LEU A 46 11.68 3.09 21.76
C LEU A 46 13.20 2.97 21.54
N LEU A 47 13.81 1.82 21.87
CA LEU A 47 15.24 1.58 21.73
C LEU A 47 15.79 1.68 20.31
N GLY A 48 14.95 1.70 19.28
CA GLY A 48 15.42 1.97 17.93
C GLY A 48 15.69 3.46 17.64
N ASP A 49 15.34 4.37 18.55
CA ASP A 49 15.65 5.80 18.41
C ASP A 49 17.14 6.09 18.68
N PRO A 50 17.89 6.65 17.72
CA PRO A 50 19.27 7.07 17.93
C PRO A 50 19.49 8.00 19.13
N GLN A 51 18.56 8.91 19.43
CA GLN A 51 18.68 9.84 20.56
C GLN A 51 18.56 9.11 21.89
N LEU A 52 17.65 8.13 22.00
CA LEU A 52 17.52 7.31 23.21
C LEU A 52 18.73 6.39 23.37
N GLN A 53 19.24 5.84 22.27
CA GLN A 53 20.48 5.06 22.29
C GLN A 53 21.67 5.90 22.78
N ALA A 54 21.73 7.20 22.44
CA ALA A 54 22.75 8.12 22.91
C ALA A 54 22.57 8.46 24.40
N GLU A 55 21.35 8.77 24.85
CA GLU A 55 21.00 9.01 26.27
C GLU A 55 21.40 7.81 27.14
N LEU A 56 21.11 6.59 26.69
CA LEU A 56 21.47 5.35 27.38
C LEU A 56 22.94 4.96 27.18
N LYS A 57 23.71 5.74 26.40
CA LYS A 57 25.14 5.49 26.09
C LYS A 57 25.38 4.07 25.56
N LEU A 58 24.54 3.59 24.65
CA LEU A 58 24.62 2.23 24.12
C LEU A 58 25.83 2.05 23.21
N THR A 59 26.58 0.97 23.43
CA THR A 59 27.68 0.58 22.55
C THR A 59 27.15 0.09 21.19
N SER A 60 28.00 0.09 20.16
CA SER A 60 27.62 -0.43 18.84
C SER A 60 27.18 -1.91 18.90
N GLU A 61 27.80 -2.71 19.77
CA GLU A 61 27.43 -4.10 20.00
C GLU A 61 26.05 -4.23 20.66
N GLN A 62 25.77 -3.42 21.69
CA GLN A 62 24.45 -3.37 22.31
C GLN A 62 23.37 -2.96 21.31
N ARG A 63 23.63 -1.93 20.49
CA ARG A 63 22.68 -1.48 19.44
C ARG A 63 22.36 -2.59 18.45
N LEU A 64 23.36 -3.36 18.01
CA LEU A 64 23.16 -4.47 17.08
C LEU A 64 22.31 -5.59 17.71
N LYS A 65 22.62 -5.98 18.96
CA LYS A 65 21.86 -6.99 19.71
C LYS A 65 20.42 -6.55 19.95
N LEU A 66 20.23 -5.31 20.42
CA LEU A 66 18.90 -4.76 20.70
C LEU A 66 18.05 -4.64 19.44
N ARG A 67 18.63 -4.30 18.30
CA ARG A 67 17.90 -4.29 17.01
C ARG A 67 17.29 -5.66 16.71
N SER A 68 18.10 -6.73 16.81
CA SER A 68 17.64 -8.10 16.59
C SER A 68 16.56 -8.51 17.60
N THR A 69 16.75 -8.14 18.87
CA THR A 69 15.80 -8.41 19.96
C THR A 69 14.47 -7.69 19.75
N THR A 70 14.49 -6.41 19.34
CA THR A 70 13.28 -5.63 19.06
C THR A 70 12.55 -6.16 17.82
N GLU A 71 13.26 -6.46 16.74
CA GLU A 71 12.65 -7.01 15.51
C GLU A 71 11.96 -8.36 15.77
N THR A 72 12.65 -9.26 16.49
CA THR A 72 12.11 -10.59 16.84
C THR A 72 10.97 -10.48 17.84
N GLY A 73 11.13 -9.67 18.89
CA GLY A 73 10.13 -9.42 19.91
C GLY A 73 8.83 -8.87 19.32
N PHE A 74 8.95 -7.81 18.51
CA PHE A 74 7.81 -7.18 17.85
C PHE A 74 7.09 -8.16 16.91
N ALA A 75 7.83 -8.92 16.11
CA ALA A 75 7.24 -9.93 15.23
C ALA A 75 6.48 -10.99 16.05
N ASN A 76 7.06 -11.50 17.13
CA ASN A 76 6.42 -12.47 18.01
C ASN A 76 5.15 -11.90 18.65
N TYR A 77 5.17 -10.65 19.09
CA TYR A 77 4.03 -9.96 19.69
C TYR A 77 2.88 -9.75 18.70
N VAL A 78 3.18 -9.35 17.46
CA VAL A 78 2.20 -9.22 16.38
C VAL A 78 1.57 -10.58 16.04
N ASN A 79 2.38 -11.65 16.07
CA ASN A 79 1.95 -13.01 15.75
C ASN A 79 1.09 -13.66 16.84
N ALA A 80 1.43 -13.46 18.12
CA ALA A 80 0.63 -13.97 19.25
C ALA A 80 -0.80 -13.40 19.30
N GLY A 81 -1.06 -12.30 18.57
CA GLY A 81 -2.40 -11.75 18.44
C GLY A 81 -2.93 -11.21 19.77
N LEU A 82 -4.21 -11.49 20.06
CA LEU A 82 -4.94 -10.93 21.21
C LEU A 82 -4.94 -11.85 22.44
N GLN A 83 -4.22 -12.98 22.43
CA GLN A 83 -4.25 -13.91 23.56
C GLN A 83 -3.43 -13.39 24.78
N PRO A 84 -4.05 -13.10 25.94
CA PRO A 84 -3.36 -12.48 27.07
C PRO A 84 -2.22 -13.32 27.63
N LYS A 85 -2.40 -14.63 27.78
CA LYS A 85 -1.38 -15.54 28.34
C LYS A 85 -0.12 -15.62 27.48
N GLN A 86 -0.27 -15.61 26.16
CA GLN A 86 0.88 -15.62 25.25
C GLN A 86 1.65 -14.30 25.33
N ARG A 87 0.95 -13.18 25.50
CA ARG A 87 1.59 -11.88 25.68
C ARG A 87 2.41 -11.80 26.96
N GLU A 88 1.90 -12.33 28.08
CA GLU A 88 2.65 -12.38 29.34
C GLU A 88 3.98 -13.16 29.21
N VAL A 89 3.95 -14.29 28.50
CA VAL A 89 5.15 -15.08 28.20
C VAL A 89 6.12 -14.31 27.30
N LEU A 90 5.60 -13.65 26.26
CA LEU A 90 6.42 -12.82 25.36
C LEU A 90 7.03 -11.61 26.07
N ASP A 91 6.27 -10.99 26.98
CA ASP A 91 6.73 -9.87 27.79
C ASP A 91 7.88 -10.26 28.72
N SER A 92 7.76 -11.43 29.35
CA SER A 92 8.81 -11.98 30.20
C SER A 92 10.08 -12.25 29.39
N LYS A 93 9.94 -12.91 28.22
CA LYS A 93 11.05 -13.15 27.30
C LYS A 93 11.67 -11.87 26.76
N GLN A 94 10.85 -10.87 26.45
CA GLN A 94 11.31 -9.58 25.97
C GLN A 94 12.09 -8.85 27.06
N THR A 95 11.57 -8.85 28.29
CA THR A 95 12.23 -8.26 29.45
C THR A 95 13.57 -8.91 29.72
N GLU A 96 13.63 -10.25 29.76
CA GLU A 96 14.88 -11.02 29.91
C GLU A 96 15.88 -10.70 28.78
N SER A 97 15.40 -10.61 27.54
CA SER A 97 16.25 -10.28 26.40
C SER A 97 16.82 -8.85 26.52
N LEU A 98 16.02 -7.89 26.98
CA LEU A 98 16.48 -6.51 27.18
C LEU A 98 17.48 -6.40 28.34
N THR A 99 17.20 -7.04 29.48
CA THR A 99 18.08 -7.00 30.66
C THR A 99 19.38 -7.79 30.47
N SER A 100 19.42 -8.77 29.56
CA SER A 100 20.66 -9.47 29.20
C SER A 100 21.65 -8.61 28.39
N VAL A 101 21.15 -7.53 27.76
CA VAL A 101 21.97 -6.64 26.90
C VAL A 101 22.25 -5.29 27.57
N LEU A 102 21.30 -4.77 28.34
CA LEU A 102 21.38 -3.47 29.02
C LEU A 102 21.95 -3.63 30.42
N GLN A 103 22.85 -2.71 30.81
CA GLN A 103 23.29 -2.59 32.20
C GLN A 103 22.11 -2.22 33.12
N PRO A 104 22.14 -2.55 34.42
CA PRO A 104 21.04 -2.24 35.34
C PRO A 104 20.61 -0.76 35.30
N ALA A 105 21.56 0.16 35.30
CA ALA A 105 21.27 1.60 35.21
C ALA A 105 20.67 2.02 33.86
N GLN A 106 21.08 1.39 32.75
CA GLN A 106 20.50 1.64 31.42
C GLN A 106 19.06 1.11 31.34
N TRP A 107 18.81 -0.05 31.93
CA TRP A 107 17.47 -0.64 31.99
C TRP A 107 16.52 0.22 32.84
N GLU A 108 16.95 0.64 34.03
CA GLU A 108 16.18 1.53 34.90
C GLU A 108 15.83 2.84 34.18
N ARG A 109 16.83 3.48 33.54
CA ARG A 109 16.61 4.71 32.77
C ARG A 109 15.64 4.50 31.59
N LEU A 110 15.71 3.36 30.91
CA LEU A 110 14.76 3.01 29.85
C LEU A 110 13.34 2.83 30.40
N GLN A 111 13.17 2.24 31.59
CA GLN A 111 11.85 2.10 32.23
C GLN A 111 11.24 3.45 32.60
N GLU A 112 12.03 4.36 33.18
CA GLU A 112 11.62 5.74 33.46
C GLU A 112 11.08 6.43 32.21
N ILE A 113 11.87 6.41 31.13
CA ILE A 113 11.52 7.02 29.84
C ILE A 113 10.26 6.36 29.26
N THR A 114 10.17 5.03 29.30
CA THR A 114 9.00 4.29 28.78
C THR A 114 7.72 4.65 29.54
N ARG A 115 7.79 4.79 30.87
CA ARG A 115 6.64 5.19 31.70
C ARG A 115 6.23 6.65 31.44
N SER A 116 7.21 7.54 31.33
CA SER A 116 6.99 8.94 30.91
C SER A 116 6.29 8.98 29.53
N GLU A 117 6.70 8.11 28.60
CA GLU A 117 6.10 8.01 27.28
C GLU A 117 4.69 7.42 27.29
N LEU A 118 4.41 6.47 28.19
CA LEU A 118 3.06 5.93 28.38
C LEU A 118 2.10 7.00 28.89
N ALA A 119 2.50 7.82 29.87
CA ALA A 119 1.64 8.88 30.39
C ALA A 119 1.13 9.84 29.29
N ARG A 120 1.89 10.00 28.20
CA ARG A 120 1.61 10.93 27.09
C ARG A 120 0.91 10.28 25.89
N ARG A 121 0.58 8.98 25.94
CA ARG A 121 -0.06 8.26 24.84
C ARG A 121 -1.53 8.00 25.15
N VAL A 122 -2.39 8.13 24.15
CA VAL A 122 -3.83 7.85 24.27
C VAL A 122 -4.10 6.43 24.80
N THR A 123 -3.32 5.44 24.35
CA THR A 123 -3.43 4.04 24.83
C THR A 123 -2.60 3.76 26.10
N GLY A 124 -1.91 4.77 26.60
CA GLY A 124 -0.98 4.69 27.72
C GLY A 124 -1.63 4.31 29.04
N PRO A 125 -2.74 4.96 29.44
CA PRO A 125 -3.47 4.58 30.65
C PRO A 125 -3.86 3.10 30.68
N ALA A 126 -4.36 2.56 29.56
CA ALA A 126 -4.72 1.14 29.50
C ALA A 126 -3.51 0.20 29.63
N ALA A 127 -2.36 0.58 29.08
CA ALA A 127 -1.11 -0.16 29.24
C ALA A 127 -0.62 -0.13 30.70
N ILE A 128 -0.70 1.03 31.35
CA ILE A 128 -0.37 1.19 32.78
C ILE A 128 -1.28 0.30 33.65
N ALA A 129 -2.58 0.27 33.37
CA ALA A 129 -3.54 -0.58 34.08
C ALA A 129 -3.35 -2.09 33.82
N SER A 130 -2.58 -2.45 32.79
CA SER A 130 -2.28 -3.83 32.42
C SER A 130 -0.92 -4.30 32.93
N ASP A 131 -0.09 -3.39 33.47
CA ASP A 131 1.21 -3.73 34.05
C ASP A 131 1.09 -3.97 35.56
N ALA A 132 1.21 -5.23 35.98
CA ALA A 132 1.03 -5.63 37.37
C ALA A 132 2.03 -4.95 38.32
N LYS A 133 3.25 -4.65 37.85
CA LYS A 133 4.28 -3.99 38.65
C LYS A 133 3.90 -2.53 38.91
N ILE A 134 3.46 -1.80 37.87
CA ILE A 134 3.01 -0.41 38.02
C ILE A 134 1.74 -0.34 38.88
N VAL A 135 0.79 -1.26 38.68
CA VAL A 135 -0.43 -1.35 39.50
C VAL A 135 -0.09 -1.53 40.99
N ALA A 136 0.88 -2.41 41.29
CA ALA A 136 1.34 -2.64 42.65
C ALA A 136 2.12 -1.45 43.24
N GLU A 137 3.04 -0.85 42.47
CA GLU A 137 3.84 0.31 42.90
C GLU A 137 2.97 1.53 43.20
N LEU A 138 1.96 1.79 42.36
CA LEU A 138 0.99 2.89 42.55
C LEU A 138 -0.15 2.52 43.52
N LYS A 139 -0.25 1.26 43.96
CA LYS A 139 -1.34 0.76 44.80
C LYS A 139 -2.72 1.14 44.23
N LEU A 140 -2.92 0.91 42.93
CA LEU A 140 -4.17 1.30 42.26
C LEU A 140 -5.34 0.47 42.75
N THR A 141 -6.48 1.11 43.01
CA THR A 141 -7.72 0.38 43.34
C THR A 141 -8.32 -0.27 42.09
N PRO A 142 -9.19 -1.30 42.24
CA PRO A 142 -9.90 -1.90 41.11
C PRO A 142 -10.65 -0.87 40.24
N GLU A 143 -11.24 0.16 40.87
CA GLU A 143 -11.93 1.26 40.18
C GLU A 143 -10.97 2.11 39.35
N GLN A 144 -9.79 2.44 39.89
CA GLN A 144 -8.75 3.18 39.17
C GLN A 144 -8.22 2.37 37.98
N VAL A 145 -7.97 1.07 38.17
CA VAL A 145 -7.58 0.15 37.09
C VAL A 145 -8.64 0.13 35.99
N SER A 146 -9.93 0.08 36.34
CA SER A 146 -11.02 0.13 35.36
C SER A 146 -11.02 1.45 34.57
N LYS A 147 -10.91 2.60 35.26
CA LYS A 147 -10.87 3.93 34.63
C LYS A 147 -9.71 4.06 33.64
N LEU A 148 -8.53 3.60 34.02
CA LEU A 148 -7.36 3.60 33.15
C LEU A 148 -7.51 2.64 31.96
N LYS A 149 -8.14 1.46 32.12
CA LYS A 149 -8.47 0.55 31.01
C LYS A 149 -9.44 1.17 30.00
N ASP A 150 -10.30 2.08 30.45
CA ASP A 150 -11.15 2.90 29.58
C ASP A 150 -10.42 4.13 28.99
N ASN A 151 -9.09 4.17 29.10
CA ASN A 151 -8.20 5.24 28.64
C ASN A 151 -8.44 6.63 29.29
N GLN A 152 -8.97 6.69 30.52
CA GLN A 152 -8.99 7.97 31.23
C GLN A 152 -7.56 8.47 31.50
N PRO A 153 -7.28 9.78 31.36
CA PRO A 153 -5.95 10.34 31.60
C PRO A 153 -5.43 10.00 33.00
N ILE A 154 -4.18 9.54 33.09
CA ILE A 154 -3.59 9.10 34.37
C ILE A 154 -3.63 10.19 35.46
N ALA A 155 -3.42 11.45 35.08
CA ALA A 155 -3.44 12.59 36.00
C ALA A 155 -4.81 12.78 36.71
N GLU A 156 -5.90 12.41 36.04
CA GLU A 156 -7.28 12.49 36.56
C GLU A 156 -7.66 11.28 37.43
N VAL A 157 -6.99 10.13 37.23
CA VAL A 157 -7.31 8.89 37.96
C VAL A 157 -6.50 8.75 39.25
N LEU A 158 -5.26 9.21 39.26
CA LEU A 158 -4.37 9.09 40.43
C LEU A 158 -4.73 10.08 41.55
N THR A 159 -4.57 9.65 42.80
CA THR A 159 -4.57 10.54 43.97
C THR A 159 -3.28 11.38 44.02
N GLU A 160 -3.23 12.40 44.87
CA GLU A 160 -2.03 13.24 45.01
C GLU A 160 -0.78 12.43 45.40
N SER A 161 -0.89 11.55 46.39
CA SER A 161 0.23 10.68 46.80
C SER A 161 0.65 9.70 45.70
N GLN A 162 -0.29 9.20 44.90
CA GLN A 162 0.02 8.37 43.74
C GLN A 162 0.70 9.17 42.62
N ARG A 163 0.33 10.44 42.41
CA ARG A 163 1.01 11.33 41.46
C ARG A 163 2.46 11.57 41.84
N GLU A 164 2.76 11.73 43.13
CA GLU A 164 4.14 11.84 43.60
C GLU A 164 4.96 10.56 43.33
N VAL A 165 4.37 9.38 43.58
CA VAL A 165 5.00 8.10 43.24
C VAL A 165 5.20 7.97 41.73
N TRP A 166 4.19 8.31 40.93
CA TRP A 166 4.26 8.26 39.48
C TRP A 166 5.35 9.18 38.91
N ALA A 167 5.48 10.39 39.45
CA ALA A 167 6.54 11.32 39.07
C ALA A 167 7.93 10.75 39.34
N LYS A 168 8.12 10.06 40.49
CA LYS A 168 9.38 9.35 40.79
C LYS A 168 9.62 8.18 39.82
N LEU A 169 8.59 7.41 39.50
CA LEU A 169 8.70 6.26 38.58
C LEU A 169 9.01 6.66 37.13
N CYS A 170 8.62 7.87 36.71
CA CYS A 170 8.89 8.40 35.37
C CYS A 170 10.27 9.06 35.23
N GLY A 171 10.94 9.37 36.34
CA GLY A 171 12.24 10.04 36.33
C GLY A 171 12.23 11.39 35.59
N LYS A 172 13.42 11.84 35.14
CA LYS A 172 13.55 13.04 34.30
C LYS A 172 13.05 12.74 32.88
N PRO A 173 12.11 13.51 32.31
CA PRO A 173 11.71 13.33 30.92
C PRO A 173 12.90 13.43 29.97
N MET A 174 12.94 12.57 28.96
CA MET A 174 13.93 12.68 27.88
C MET A 174 13.49 13.78 26.91
N LEU A 175 14.40 14.70 26.59
CA LEU A 175 14.22 15.75 25.60
C LEU A 175 15.39 15.71 24.61
N PRO A 176 15.14 15.71 23.29
CA PRO A 176 13.83 15.56 22.64
C PRO A 176 13.17 14.19 22.90
N ARG A 177 11.85 14.12 22.64
CA ARG A 177 11.03 12.93 22.88
C ARG A 177 11.52 11.75 22.03
N PRO A 178 11.65 10.53 22.61
CA PRO A 178 12.04 9.37 21.82
C PRO A 178 10.96 8.99 20.80
N LYS A 179 11.37 8.86 19.55
CA LYS A 179 10.59 8.43 18.39
C LYS A 179 10.50 6.90 18.38
N ILE A 180 9.35 6.37 17.98
CA ILE A 180 9.25 4.95 17.65
C ILE A 180 9.62 4.80 16.17
N PRO A 181 10.75 4.14 15.82
CA PRO A 181 11.25 4.06 14.45
C PRO A 181 10.52 2.99 13.62
N PHE A 182 9.97 1.97 14.27
CA PHE A 182 9.03 1.07 13.62
C PHE A 182 7.77 1.86 13.30
N GLY A 183 7.25 1.74 12.08
CA GLY A 183 6.07 2.44 11.60
C GLY A 183 4.78 2.13 12.38
N ALA A 184 4.73 2.48 13.67
CA ALA A 184 3.53 2.68 14.45
C ALA A 184 2.80 3.98 14.04
N ASN A 185 2.92 4.35 12.76
CA ASN A 185 1.71 4.65 12.00
C ASN A 185 0.89 3.36 11.82
N VAL A 186 0.41 2.80 12.94
CA VAL A 186 -0.92 2.19 13.00
C VAL A 186 -1.99 3.22 12.57
N GLN A 187 -1.62 4.50 12.48
CA GLN A 187 -2.29 5.55 11.69
C GLN A 187 -2.57 5.15 10.22
N GLY A 188 -1.83 4.20 9.62
CA GLY A 188 -2.12 3.70 8.27
C GLY A 188 -3.43 2.91 8.14
N GLN A 189 -3.97 2.39 9.25
CA GLN A 189 -5.30 1.76 9.29
C GLN A 189 -6.34 2.58 10.08
N MET A 190 -5.94 3.67 10.73
CA MET A 190 -6.84 4.57 11.42
C MET A 190 -6.73 5.97 10.78
N PRO A 191 -7.56 6.27 9.76
CA PRO A 191 -7.55 7.57 9.07
C PRO A 191 -7.83 8.78 9.97
N MET A 192 -8.11 8.59 11.26
CA MET A 192 -8.49 9.63 12.21
C MET A 192 -7.35 10.15 13.09
N PHE A 193 -6.18 9.50 13.17
CA PHE A 193 -5.10 9.94 14.09
C PHE A 193 -3.90 10.59 13.40
N ARG A 194 -4.03 10.95 12.11
CA ARG A 194 -2.93 11.60 11.41
C ARG A 194 -2.80 13.02 11.97
N LEU A 195 -1.66 13.31 12.62
CA LEU A 195 -1.23 14.69 12.81
C LEU A 195 -1.32 15.37 11.44
N PRO A 196 -2.04 16.50 11.32
CA PRO A 196 -2.05 17.28 10.12
C PRO A 196 -0.62 17.49 9.62
N GLU A 197 -0.41 17.38 8.32
CA GLU A 197 0.94 17.41 7.73
C GLU A 197 1.71 18.66 8.15
N SER A 198 0.98 19.77 8.23
CA SER A 198 1.42 21.07 8.74
C SER A 198 1.90 21.02 10.19
N LEU A 199 1.24 20.27 11.08
CA LEU A 199 1.65 20.08 12.48
C LEU A 199 2.78 19.05 12.63
N GLY A 200 2.71 17.94 11.90
CA GLY A 200 3.73 16.89 11.95
C GLY A 200 5.11 17.36 11.46
N SER A 201 5.15 18.32 10.54
CA SER A 201 6.39 18.86 9.98
C SER A 201 7.28 19.55 11.03
N PHE A 202 6.69 20.20 12.05
CA PHE A 202 7.41 20.81 13.18
C PHE A 202 8.21 19.81 14.04
N LEU A 203 7.88 18.52 13.97
CA LEU A 203 8.55 17.46 14.75
C LEU A 203 9.66 16.74 13.98
N THR A 204 10.00 17.21 12.78
CA THR A 204 11.04 16.57 11.97
C THR A 204 12.40 17.19 12.28
N ASP A 205 13.46 16.37 12.34
CA ASP A 205 14.82 16.85 12.61
C ASP A 205 15.29 17.83 11.52
N ALA A 206 14.81 17.62 10.30
CA ALA A 206 15.04 18.50 9.16
C ALA A 206 14.57 19.94 9.43
N TRP A 207 13.42 20.09 10.10
CA TRP A 207 12.80 21.37 10.38
C TRP A 207 13.39 22.05 11.61
N GLU A 208 13.66 21.27 12.65
CA GLU A 208 14.39 21.75 13.82
C GLU A 208 15.73 22.37 13.43
N GLN A 209 16.50 21.66 12.59
CA GLN A 209 17.81 22.13 12.13
C GLN A 209 17.72 23.34 11.17
N GLU A 210 16.73 23.37 10.29
CA GLU A 210 16.56 24.47 9.32
C GLU A 210 16.05 25.75 10.00
N LEU A 211 15.14 25.62 10.97
CA LEU A 211 14.60 26.73 11.74
C LEU A 211 15.48 27.09 12.93
N GLN A 212 16.51 26.29 13.24
CA GLN A 212 17.38 26.48 14.41
C GLN A 212 16.56 26.67 15.70
N LEU A 213 15.59 25.79 15.93
CA LEU A 213 14.70 25.89 17.08
C LEU A 213 15.47 25.74 18.38
N THR A 214 15.22 26.63 19.34
CA THR A 214 15.76 26.50 20.69
C THR A 214 15.06 25.39 21.46
N GLU A 215 15.71 24.84 22.49
CA GLU A 215 15.10 23.81 23.36
C GLU A 215 13.76 24.27 23.97
N ALA A 216 13.67 25.54 24.37
CA ALA A 216 12.43 26.12 24.89
C ALA A 216 11.31 26.18 23.84
N GLN A 217 11.65 26.46 22.58
CA GLN A 217 10.67 26.45 21.48
C GLN A 217 10.23 25.02 21.15
N LEU A 218 11.15 24.06 21.09
CA LEU A 218 10.83 22.65 20.90
C LEU A 218 9.89 22.15 21.99
N GLN A 219 10.16 22.50 23.26
CA GLN A 219 9.29 22.12 24.37
C GLN A 219 7.88 22.71 24.21
N ARG A 220 7.76 23.99 23.81
CA ARG A 220 6.46 24.61 23.54
C ARG A 220 5.72 23.96 22.38
N LEU A 221 6.41 23.65 21.29
CA LEU A 221 5.82 22.95 20.14
C LEU A 221 5.31 21.56 20.53
N VAL A 222 6.08 20.81 21.32
CA VAL A 222 5.64 19.51 21.86
C VAL A 222 4.38 19.67 22.69
N THR A 223 4.31 20.66 23.58
CA THR A 223 3.10 20.93 24.38
C THR A 223 1.88 21.28 23.51
N ILE A 224 2.06 22.09 22.45
CA ILE A 224 0.97 22.40 21.51
C ILE A 224 0.51 21.12 20.78
N LEU A 225 1.43 20.23 20.43
CA LEU A 225 1.09 18.98 19.73
C LEU A 225 0.47 17.94 20.66
N GLU A 226 0.78 17.96 21.96
CA GLU A 226 0.07 17.19 22.97
C GLU A 226 -1.40 17.63 23.05
N GLN A 227 -1.69 18.94 22.95
CA GLN A 227 -3.06 19.44 22.87
C GLN A 227 -3.83 18.90 21.64
N TRP A 228 -3.16 18.63 20.51
CA TRP A 228 -3.78 17.96 19.37
C TRP A 228 -4.20 16.52 19.71
N LEU A 229 -3.34 15.80 20.44
CA LEU A 229 -3.61 14.41 20.84
C LEU A 229 -4.75 14.33 21.86
N ASP A 230 -4.89 15.32 22.73
CA ASP A 230 -5.95 15.41 23.73
C ASP A 230 -7.36 15.63 23.12
N LEU A 231 -7.44 16.07 21.86
CA LEU A 231 -8.73 16.20 21.16
C LEU A 231 -9.35 14.84 20.79
N PHE A 232 -8.59 13.76 20.88
CA PHE A 232 -9.06 12.41 20.63
C PHE A 232 -9.35 11.70 21.96
N PRO A 233 -10.47 10.95 22.09
CA PRO A 233 -11.28 10.32 21.04
C PRO A 233 -12.55 11.09 20.58
N ASP A 234 -12.89 12.20 21.23
CA ASP A 234 -14.25 12.76 21.18
C ASP A 234 -14.51 13.74 20.02
N ALA A 235 -13.47 14.13 19.26
CA ALA A 235 -13.64 15.15 18.23
C ALA A 235 -14.33 14.65 16.95
N ASN A 236 -15.34 15.41 16.50
CA ASN A 236 -15.88 15.31 15.15
C ASN A 236 -14.96 16.06 14.15
N TYR A 237 -15.16 15.86 12.85
CA TYR A 237 -14.27 16.41 11.82
C TYR A 237 -14.19 17.94 11.82
N ASP A 238 -15.30 18.63 12.07
CA ASP A 238 -15.33 20.10 12.09
C ASP A 238 -14.58 20.67 13.29
N LEU A 239 -14.71 20.03 14.47
CA LEU A 239 -13.93 20.38 15.66
C LEU A 239 -12.43 20.17 15.41
N LEU A 240 -12.05 19.05 14.79
CA LEU A 240 -10.65 18.77 14.42
C LEU A 240 -10.08 19.85 13.49
N ARG A 241 -10.85 20.30 12.48
CA ARG A 241 -10.39 21.33 11.54
C ARG A 241 -10.21 22.70 12.19
N THR A 242 -11.15 23.11 13.04
CA THR A 242 -11.04 24.37 13.80
C THR A 242 -9.83 24.33 14.71
N ARG A 243 -9.66 23.23 15.46
CA ARG A 243 -8.53 23.05 16.37
C ARG A 243 -7.19 22.93 15.66
N GLU A 244 -7.16 22.33 14.47
CA GLU A 244 -5.94 22.27 13.65
C GLU A 244 -5.47 23.69 13.33
N THR A 245 -6.39 24.58 12.95
CA THR A 245 -6.08 25.97 12.62
C THR A 245 -5.54 26.71 13.84
N GLU A 246 -6.19 26.56 15.00
CA GLU A 246 -5.76 27.18 16.26
C GLU A 246 -4.36 26.68 16.69
N LEU A 247 -4.12 25.38 16.59
CA LEU A 247 -2.85 24.76 16.99
C LEU A 247 -1.72 25.11 16.01
N LEU A 248 -2.03 25.27 14.72
CA LEU A 248 -1.07 25.80 13.76
C LEU A 248 -0.69 27.25 14.07
N GLN A 249 -1.67 28.10 14.39
CA GLN A 249 -1.39 29.47 14.83
C GLN A 249 -0.56 29.49 16.11
N ALA A 250 -0.84 28.60 17.06
CA ALA A 250 -0.03 28.45 18.27
C ALA A 250 1.41 28.02 17.94
N CYS A 251 1.60 27.07 17.01
CA CYS A 251 2.94 26.66 16.56
C CYS A 251 3.69 27.82 15.90
N GLU A 252 3.02 28.57 15.02
CA GLU A 252 3.56 29.75 14.35
C GLU A 252 3.97 30.84 15.36
N ALA A 253 3.20 31.04 16.43
CA ALA A 253 3.49 32.01 17.48
C ALA A 253 4.70 31.64 18.37
N VAL A 254 5.16 30.38 18.34
CA VAL A 254 6.39 29.96 19.05
C VAL A 254 7.64 30.40 18.28
N LEU A 255 7.52 30.65 16.98
CA LEU A 255 8.64 31.03 16.12
C LEU A 255 8.94 32.53 16.22
N THR A 256 10.22 32.89 16.12
CA THR A 256 10.60 34.28 15.84
C THR A 256 10.13 34.69 14.44
N GLU A 257 10.05 35.99 14.14
CA GLU A 257 9.63 36.45 12.81
C GLU A 257 10.50 35.86 11.68
N THR A 258 11.82 35.75 11.90
CA THR A 258 12.75 35.16 10.93
C THR A 258 12.47 33.66 10.73
N GLN A 259 12.23 32.93 11.82
CA GLN A 259 11.89 31.50 11.76
C GLN A 259 10.51 31.28 11.11
N LEU A 260 9.51 32.10 11.43
CA LEU A 260 8.18 32.03 10.83
C LEU A 260 8.25 32.26 9.32
N ARG A 261 9.02 33.27 8.90
CA ARG A 261 9.27 33.53 7.48
C ARG A 261 9.90 32.32 6.80
N ARG A 262 10.92 31.70 7.43
CA ARG A 262 11.56 30.48 6.89
C ARG A 262 10.62 29.29 6.87
N TYR A 263 9.81 29.09 7.91
CA TYR A 263 8.77 28.04 7.97
C TYR A 263 7.79 28.18 6.81
N LEU A 264 7.26 29.39 6.57
CA LEU A 264 6.32 29.63 5.48
C LEU A 264 6.95 29.38 4.10
N GLN A 265 8.22 29.73 3.92
CA GLN A 265 9.00 29.39 2.73
C GLN A 265 9.12 27.87 2.53
N MET A 266 9.48 27.14 3.58
CA MET A 266 9.57 25.67 3.57
C MET A 266 8.22 25.02 3.29
N LYS A 267 7.16 25.47 3.95
CA LYS A 267 5.79 24.99 3.78
C LYS A 267 5.33 25.17 2.34
N ARG A 268 5.49 26.36 1.75
CA ARG A 268 5.18 26.62 0.34
C ARG A 268 5.96 25.70 -0.59
N ARG A 269 7.24 25.44 -0.30
CA ARG A 269 8.05 24.49 -1.06
C ARG A 269 7.52 23.06 -0.96
N MET A 270 7.13 22.61 0.24
CA MET A 270 6.57 21.28 0.43
C MET A 270 5.20 21.14 -0.21
N GLU A 271 4.33 22.15 -0.13
CA GLU A 271 3.03 22.15 -0.82
C GLU A 271 3.22 21.98 -2.33
N MET A 272 4.22 22.65 -2.89
CA MET A 272 4.60 22.47 -4.29
C MET A 272 5.12 21.05 -4.60
N GLN A 273 5.91 20.46 -3.71
CA GLN A 273 6.45 19.10 -3.88
C GLN A 273 5.38 18.00 -3.63
N GLY A 274 4.52 18.16 -2.64
CA GLY A 274 3.51 17.18 -2.24
C GLY A 274 2.41 17.03 -3.28
N LEU A 275 2.00 18.15 -3.89
CA LEU A 275 1.04 18.16 -5.00
C LEU A 275 1.61 17.55 -6.29
N SER A 276 2.94 17.47 -6.40
CA SER A 276 3.64 16.79 -7.50
C SER A 276 3.66 15.25 -7.35
N ARG A 277 3.52 14.71 -6.14
CA ARG A 277 3.74 13.26 -5.91
C ARG A 277 2.48 12.45 -5.58
N GLY A 278 1.31 13.08 -5.53
CA GLY A 278 0.02 12.40 -5.36
C GLY A 278 -0.55 11.83 -6.67
N TYR A 279 -1.26 10.70 -6.60
CA TYR A 279 -1.92 9.97 -7.71
C TYR A 279 -2.97 10.78 -8.52
N SER A 280 -3.17 12.05 -8.20
CA SER A 280 -4.00 12.98 -8.96
C SER A 280 -3.26 14.29 -8.97
N ALA A 281 -2.27 14.41 -9.87
CA ALA A 281 -1.59 15.67 -10.10
C ALA A 281 -2.66 16.71 -10.44
N PRO A 282 -2.89 17.73 -9.59
CA PRO A 282 -3.56 18.91 -10.07
C PRO A 282 -2.68 19.46 -11.20
N SER A 283 -3.31 19.81 -12.32
CA SER A 283 -2.62 20.50 -13.42
C SER A 283 -1.82 21.68 -12.84
N GLU A 284 -0.59 21.87 -13.32
CA GLU A 284 0.35 22.96 -13.00
C GLU A 284 -0.31 24.32 -12.64
N PRO A 285 -1.39 24.80 -13.30
CA PRO A 285 -2.07 26.04 -12.92
C PRO A 285 -2.68 26.10 -11.51
N VAL A 286 -2.93 25.00 -10.80
CA VAL A 286 -3.53 25.08 -9.44
C VAL A 286 -2.47 25.34 -8.38
N ILE A 287 -1.28 24.76 -8.54
CA ILE A 287 -0.20 24.76 -7.54
C ILE A 287 0.49 26.12 -7.50
N PHE A 288 0.75 26.71 -8.67
CA PHE A 288 1.45 27.99 -8.78
C PHE A 288 0.53 29.21 -8.67
N LYS A 289 -0.80 29.03 -8.76
CA LYS A 289 -1.72 30.17 -8.84
C LYS A 289 -1.58 31.16 -7.68
N PRO A 290 -1.54 30.74 -6.40
CA PRO A 290 -1.37 31.69 -5.30
C PRO A 290 -0.07 32.51 -5.42
N VAL A 291 1.02 31.86 -5.84
CA VAL A 291 2.32 32.52 -6.02
C VAL A 291 2.28 33.49 -7.21
N LEU A 292 1.68 33.09 -8.34
CA LEU A 292 1.56 33.94 -9.52
C LEU A 292 0.62 35.12 -9.29
N ASP A 293 -0.43 34.94 -8.49
CA ASP A 293 -1.35 36.00 -8.07
C ASP A 293 -0.62 37.00 -7.15
N GLU A 294 0.26 36.53 -6.25
CA GLU A 294 1.13 37.38 -5.43
C GLU A 294 2.19 38.15 -6.23
N LEU A 295 2.67 37.60 -7.36
CA LEU A 295 3.65 38.28 -8.23
C LEU A 295 3.02 39.36 -9.10
N GLN A 296 1.68 39.46 -9.13
CA GLN A 296 0.94 40.47 -9.89
C GLN A 296 1.40 40.58 -11.35
N LEU A 297 1.54 39.44 -12.03
CA LEU A 297 2.04 39.41 -13.41
C LEU A 297 1.18 40.28 -14.35
N THR A 298 1.83 41.10 -15.17
CA THR A 298 1.16 41.88 -16.22
C THR A 298 0.53 40.95 -17.26
N PRO A 299 -0.49 41.41 -18.03
CA PRO A 299 -1.05 40.61 -19.12
C PRO A 299 0.00 40.08 -20.11
N ALA A 300 1.00 40.89 -20.43
CA ALA A 300 2.11 40.51 -21.30
C ALA A 300 2.98 39.40 -20.69
N GLN A 301 3.30 39.48 -19.39
CA GLN A 301 4.04 38.43 -18.67
C GLN A 301 3.25 37.12 -18.60
N LYS A 302 1.94 37.19 -18.35
CA LYS A 302 1.05 36.01 -18.35
C LYS A 302 1.03 35.32 -19.70
N GLN A 303 0.85 36.09 -20.78
CA GLN A 303 0.87 35.57 -22.15
C GLN A 303 2.22 34.95 -22.52
N GLN A 304 3.32 35.61 -22.17
CA GLN A 304 4.66 35.09 -22.46
C GLN A 304 4.96 33.81 -21.66
N ARG A 305 4.52 33.73 -20.40
CA ARG A 305 4.61 32.52 -19.58
C ARG A 305 3.86 31.36 -20.24
N GLU A 306 2.62 31.56 -20.64
CA GLU A 306 1.80 30.52 -21.30
C GLU A 306 2.49 30.03 -22.58
N LYS A 307 3.00 30.95 -23.40
CA LYS A 307 3.76 30.61 -24.62
C LYS A 307 5.01 29.75 -24.33
N LEU A 308 5.75 30.05 -23.26
CA LEU A 308 6.94 29.28 -22.86
C LEU A 308 6.57 27.88 -22.35
N LEU A 309 5.51 27.77 -21.55
CA LEU A 309 5.03 26.49 -21.05
C LEU A 309 4.47 25.61 -22.19
N ASP A 310 3.71 26.19 -23.12
CA ASP A 310 3.22 25.47 -24.30
C ASP A 310 4.36 24.97 -25.19
N ALA A 311 5.41 25.78 -25.38
CA ALA A 311 6.59 25.39 -26.14
C ALA A 311 7.34 24.22 -25.45
N TYR A 312 7.48 24.29 -24.13
CA TYR A 312 8.07 23.21 -23.33
C TYR A 312 7.26 21.91 -23.42
N LEU A 313 5.94 21.98 -23.22
CA LEU A 313 5.06 20.82 -23.31
C LEU A 313 5.09 20.20 -24.72
N LYS A 314 5.12 21.04 -25.77
CA LYS A 314 5.29 20.56 -27.15
C LYS A 314 6.61 19.81 -27.32
N GLN A 315 7.72 20.37 -26.84
CA GLN A 315 9.04 19.75 -26.92
C GLN A 315 9.10 18.42 -26.17
N VAL A 316 8.56 18.34 -24.95
CA VAL A 316 8.51 17.08 -24.19
C VAL A 316 7.65 16.05 -24.92
N ASN A 317 6.48 16.44 -25.43
CA ASN A 317 5.63 15.54 -26.20
C ASN A 317 6.31 15.02 -27.48
N GLU A 318 7.12 15.84 -28.16
CA GLU A 318 7.95 15.41 -29.29
C GLU A 318 9.03 14.41 -28.84
N LEU A 319 9.70 14.65 -27.71
CA LEU A 319 10.65 13.70 -27.11
C LEU A 319 9.98 12.36 -26.77
N VAL A 320 8.78 12.39 -26.18
CA VAL A 320 8.03 11.16 -25.84
C VAL A 320 7.64 10.35 -27.06
N ARG A 321 7.29 11.04 -28.16
CA ARG A 321 6.84 10.42 -29.42
C ARG A 321 8.00 9.97 -30.31
N SER A 322 9.21 10.44 -30.05
CA SER A 322 10.41 10.02 -30.77
C SER A 322 10.86 8.61 -30.39
N ASP A 323 11.76 8.01 -31.17
CA ASP A 323 12.41 6.73 -30.85
C ASP A 323 13.48 6.85 -29.74
N THR A 324 13.53 7.99 -29.03
CA THR A 324 14.49 8.22 -27.94
C THR A 324 14.26 7.24 -26.79
N PRO A 325 15.29 6.56 -26.28
CA PRO A 325 15.18 5.68 -25.12
C PRO A 325 14.57 6.39 -23.90
N VAL A 326 13.70 5.72 -23.16
CA VAL A 326 12.97 6.30 -22.01
C VAL A 326 13.90 6.94 -20.97
N LYS A 327 15.08 6.36 -20.73
CA LYS A 327 16.07 6.93 -19.81
C LYS A 327 16.63 8.28 -20.30
N GLU A 328 16.78 8.44 -21.62
CA GLU A 328 17.26 9.68 -22.24
C GLU A 328 16.14 10.72 -22.34
N VAL A 329 14.88 10.31 -22.57
CA VAL A 329 13.71 11.20 -22.50
C VAL A 329 13.65 11.93 -21.15
N GLY A 330 13.94 11.22 -20.04
CA GLY A 330 14.00 11.80 -18.71
C GLY A 330 15.01 12.96 -18.62
N LYS A 331 16.25 12.69 -19.04
CA LYS A 331 17.35 13.66 -19.03
C LYS A 331 17.06 14.85 -19.96
N LEU A 332 16.61 14.60 -21.19
CA LEU A 332 16.32 15.66 -22.16
C LEU A 332 15.14 16.54 -21.75
N SER A 333 14.14 15.97 -21.08
CA SER A 333 13.02 16.74 -20.52
C SER A 333 13.49 17.62 -19.35
N GLU A 334 14.39 17.13 -18.49
CA GLU A 334 15.02 17.95 -17.45
C GLU A 334 15.86 19.09 -18.03
N GLU A 335 16.64 18.84 -19.09
CA GLU A 335 17.40 19.88 -19.79
C GLU A 335 16.49 20.92 -20.45
N ALA A 336 15.42 20.47 -21.12
CA ALA A 336 14.40 21.35 -21.72
C ALA A 336 13.74 22.22 -20.65
N TRP A 337 13.38 21.62 -19.51
CA TRP A 337 12.80 22.37 -18.39
C TRP A 337 13.78 23.37 -17.78
N GLY A 338 15.07 23.01 -17.64
CA GLY A 338 16.11 23.92 -17.19
C GLY A 338 16.20 25.19 -18.06
N LYS A 339 16.10 25.04 -19.39
CA LYS A 339 16.07 26.17 -20.34
C LYS A 339 14.78 26.99 -20.21
N THR A 340 13.63 26.34 -20.22
CA THR A 340 12.33 27.01 -20.04
C THR A 340 12.27 27.79 -18.74
N ARG A 341 12.82 27.23 -17.65
CA ARG A 341 12.91 27.89 -16.35
C ARG A 341 13.72 29.18 -16.41
N GLN A 342 14.88 29.17 -17.07
CA GLN A 342 15.69 30.39 -17.25
C GLN A 342 14.92 31.46 -18.02
N GLN A 343 14.18 31.05 -19.07
CA GLN A 343 13.34 31.96 -19.84
C GLN A 343 12.17 32.50 -19.02
N LEU A 344 11.54 31.67 -18.19
CA LEU A 344 10.48 32.10 -17.27
C LEU A 344 11.01 33.10 -16.24
N LEU A 345 12.18 32.89 -15.65
CA LEU A 345 12.77 33.85 -14.71
C LEU A 345 13.09 35.21 -15.37
N ALA A 346 13.40 35.21 -16.67
CA ALA A 346 13.68 36.42 -17.44
C ALA A 346 12.43 37.25 -17.76
N ILE A 347 11.21 36.69 -17.65
CA ILE A 347 9.97 37.48 -17.84
C ILE A 347 9.64 38.33 -16.60
N PHE A 348 10.17 37.95 -15.43
CA PHE A 348 9.89 38.62 -14.18
C PHE A 348 10.78 39.85 -14.00
N THR A 349 10.23 40.91 -13.41
CA THR A 349 11.03 42.07 -13.02
C THR A 349 12.02 41.69 -11.90
N PRO A 350 13.08 42.47 -11.65
CA PRO A 350 13.96 42.25 -10.52
C PRO A 350 13.21 42.14 -9.18
N GLU A 351 12.18 42.95 -8.97
CA GLU A 351 11.33 42.96 -7.77
C GLU A 351 10.50 41.68 -7.67
N GLN A 352 9.94 41.19 -8.79
CA GLN A 352 9.23 39.91 -8.83
C GLN A 352 10.19 38.73 -8.57
N ASN A 353 11.40 38.76 -9.11
CA ASN A 353 12.43 37.74 -8.84
C ASN A 353 12.90 37.77 -7.38
N GLN A 354 13.05 38.96 -6.79
CA GLN A 354 13.28 39.12 -5.37
C GLN A 354 12.11 38.57 -4.57
N ARG A 355 10.86 38.86 -4.96
CA ARG A 355 9.67 38.34 -4.30
C ARG A 355 9.58 36.82 -4.38
N ILE A 356 9.90 36.20 -5.51
CA ILE A 356 10.03 34.73 -5.63
C ILE A 356 11.06 34.22 -4.62
N THR A 357 12.21 34.88 -4.52
CA THR A 357 13.26 34.52 -3.56
C THR A 357 12.79 34.68 -2.12
N GLU A 358 12.00 35.71 -1.80
CA GLU A 358 11.40 35.89 -0.47
C GLU A 358 10.32 34.85 -0.17
N LEU A 359 9.54 34.43 -1.16
CA LEU A 359 8.43 33.48 -1.01
C LEU A 359 8.91 32.04 -0.81
N PHE A 360 10.02 31.67 -1.45
CA PHE A 360 10.57 30.32 -1.33
C PHE A 360 11.85 30.26 -0.50
N GLY A 361 12.53 31.37 -0.24
CA GLY A 361 13.82 31.39 0.44
C GLY A 361 14.93 30.68 -0.34
N PRO A 362 16.14 30.54 0.25
CA PRO A 362 17.21 29.74 -0.33
C PRO A 362 16.81 28.26 -0.48
N PRO A 363 17.43 27.52 -1.43
CA PRO A 363 17.25 26.08 -1.57
C PRO A 363 17.32 25.37 -0.22
N LEU A 364 16.49 24.35 -0.03
CA LEU A 364 16.61 23.51 1.15
C LEU A 364 17.92 22.72 1.04
N ARG A 365 18.38 22.12 2.13
CA ARG A 365 19.48 21.16 2.06
C ARG A 365 19.18 20.10 0.99
N PRO A 366 20.20 19.53 0.30
CA PRO A 366 20.00 18.64 -0.85
C PRO A 366 19.06 17.46 -0.61
N GLU A 367 18.90 17.02 0.64
CA GLU A 367 17.99 15.96 1.07
C GLU A 367 16.49 16.35 0.93
N LEU A 368 16.18 17.65 0.99
CA LEU A 368 14.83 18.20 0.89
C LEU A 368 14.54 18.87 -0.47
N ASP A 369 15.57 19.18 -1.27
CA ASP A 369 15.45 20.02 -2.47
C ASP A 369 15.14 19.24 -3.77
N ARG A 370 15.19 17.89 -3.75
CA ARG A 370 15.05 17.01 -4.95
C ARG A 370 13.66 16.99 -5.62
N GLY A 371 12.75 17.91 -5.33
CA GLY A 371 11.37 17.85 -5.85
C GLY A 371 10.79 19.15 -6.35
N LEU A 372 11.49 20.28 -6.21
CA LEU A 372 10.83 21.58 -6.36
C LEU A 372 10.48 21.96 -7.79
N MET A 373 11.15 21.36 -8.78
CA MET A 373 11.05 21.77 -10.17
C MET A 373 11.34 20.62 -11.13
N THR A 374 11.14 19.36 -10.73
CA THR A 374 11.14 18.28 -11.73
C THR A 374 9.77 18.35 -12.41
N PRO A 375 9.71 18.55 -13.74
CA PRO A 375 8.45 18.53 -14.44
C PRO A 375 7.74 17.23 -14.13
N LEU A 376 6.47 17.37 -13.79
CA LEU A 376 5.62 16.27 -13.45
C LEU A 376 5.44 15.39 -14.69
N TYR A 377 5.82 14.12 -14.57
CA TYR A 377 5.59 13.06 -15.57
C TYR A 377 4.20 12.39 -15.53
N PRO A 378 3.07 12.95 -15.01
CA PRO A 378 1.77 12.35 -15.26
C PRO A 378 1.53 12.31 -16.77
N GLU A 379 1.68 13.42 -17.48
CA GLU A 379 1.36 13.47 -18.92
C GLU A 379 2.19 12.47 -19.74
N LEU A 380 3.41 12.12 -19.34
CA LEU A 380 4.21 11.08 -20.01
C LEU A 380 3.68 9.65 -19.85
N LEU A 381 2.95 9.35 -18.77
CA LEU A 381 2.24 8.07 -18.60
C LEU A 381 0.86 8.08 -19.29
N TRP A 382 0.27 9.26 -19.53
CA TRP A 382 -1.07 9.41 -20.12
C TRP A 382 -1.08 9.85 -21.60
N ALA A 383 0.02 10.34 -22.17
CA ALA A 383 0.10 10.86 -23.54
C ALA A 383 0.31 9.78 -24.62
N ARG A 384 0.26 8.49 -24.27
CA ARG A 384 0.20 7.41 -25.26
C ARG A 384 -1.25 7.25 -25.73
N PRO A 385 -1.53 7.24 -27.05
CA PRO A 385 -2.87 7.45 -27.59
C PRO A 385 -3.82 6.28 -27.32
N GLU A 386 -4.39 6.25 -26.11
CA GLU A 386 -5.80 6.20 -25.73
C GLU A 386 -6.85 5.56 -26.67
N LYS A 387 -6.85 5.81 -27.99
CA LYS A 387 -7.73 5.09 -28.95
C LYS A 387 -7.45 3.59 -29.05
N THR A 388 -6.31 3.14 -28.49
CA THR A 388 -5.78 1.79 -28.66
C THR A 388 -6.21 0.79 -27.59
N TYR A 389 -6.79 1.26 -26.47
CA TYR A 389 -7.08 0.43 -25.30
C TYR A 389 -8.54 -0.02 -25.16
N LEU A 390 -9.45 0.58 -25.93
CA LEU A 390 -10.87 0.24 -25.90
C LEU A 390 -11.12 -1.24 -26.28
N PRO A 391 -10.51 -1.78 -27.36
CA PRO A 391 -10.81 -3.16 -27.78
C PRO A 391 -10.34 -4.24 -26.79
N PRO A 392 -9.13 -4.17 -26.18
CA PRO A 392 -8.73 -5.09 -25.10
C PRO A 392 -9.64 -5.05 -23.87
N LEU A 393 -10.14 -3.88 -23.50
CA LEU A 393 -11.06 -3.73 -22.36
C LEU A 393 -12.43 -4.33 -22.67
N LEU A 394 -12.96 -4.09 -23.88
CA LEU A 394 -14.19 -4.72 -24.35
C LEU A 394 -14.05 -6.25 -24.45
N ALA A 395 -12.91 -6.74 -24.92
CA ALA A 395 -12.61 -8.17 -24.96
C ALA A 395 -12.57 -8.79 -23.56
N ASN A 396 -11.91 -8.12 -22.59
CA ASN A 396 -11.88 -8.55 -21.18
C ASN A 396 -13.29 -8.59 -20.55
N LEU A 397 -14.13 -7.60 -20.83
CA LEU A 397 -15.53 -7.61 -20.37
C LEU A 397 -16.34 -8.74 -21.01
N ALA A 398 -16.16 -8.99 -22.31
CA ALA A 398 -16.89 -10.03 -23.03
C ALA A 398 -16.51 -11.45 -22.58
N VAL A 399 -15.26 -11.69 -22.16
CA VAL A 399 -14.82 -12.98 -21.59
C VAL A 399 -15.08 -13.10 -20.09
N SER A 400 -15.36 -12.00 -19.40
CA SER A 400 -15.60 -12.01 -17.96
C SER A 400 -16.91 -12.72 -17.61
N PRO A 401 -16.90 -13.69 -16.67
CA PRO A 401 -18.12 -14.35 -16.21
C PRO A 401 -19.00 -13.43 -15.34
N TYR A 402 -18.50 -12.26 -14.95
CA TYR A 402 -19.22 -11.30 -14.11
C TYR A 402 -20.10 -10.32 -14.90
N PHE A 403 -20.00 -10.34 -16.24
CA PHE A 403 -20.80 -9.52 -17.13
C PHE A 403 -21.65 -10.42 -18.03
N GLU A 404 -22.92 -10.55 -17.67
CA GLU A 404 -23.92 -11.12 -18.57
C GLU A 404 -24.36 -10.03 -19.54
N LEU A 405 -23.96 -10.15 -20.81
CA LEU A 405 -24.51 -9.32 -21.88
C LEU A 405 -25.88 -9.88 -22.29
N GLU A 406 -26.79 -9.04 -22.75
CA GLU A 406 -28.06 -9.47 -23.35
C GLU A 406 -28.06 -9.13 -24.85
N PRO A 407 -28.04 -10.12 -25.77
CA PRO A 407 -28.05 -11.57 -25.52
C PRO A 407 -26.70 -12.10 -24.96
N PRO A 408 -26.70 -13.22 -24.22
CA PRO A 408 -25.49 -13.75 -23.58
C PRO A 408 -24.42 -14.14 -24.60
N VAL A 409 -23.16 -13.82 -24.27
CA VAL A 409 -22.00 -14.28 -25.05
C VAL A 409 -21.86 -15.79 -24.86
N THR A 410 -21.93 -16.54 -25.95
CA THR A 410 -21.78 -18.01 -25.94
C THR A 410 -20.35 -18.42 -25.60
N ASP A 411 -20.16 -19.64 -25.12
CA ASP A 411 -18.81 -20.16 -24.81
C ASP A 411 -17.88 -20.15 -26.03
N ALA A 412 -18.43 -20.43 -27.22
CA ALA A 412 -17.69 -20.36 -28.48
C ALA A 412 -17.22 -18.94 -28.79
N GLN A 413 -18.07 -17.93 -28.58
CA GLN A 413 -17.71 -16.52 -28.72
C GLN A 413 -16.67 -16.09 -27.68
N ARG A 414 -16.81 -16.50 -26.40
CA ARG A 414 -15.82 -16.18 -25.34
C ARG A 414 -14.45 -16.76 -25.68
N LYS A 415 -14.41 -18.02 -26.14
CA LYS A 415 -13.18 -18.66 -26.60
C LYS A 415 -12.58 -17.89 -27.77
N ALA A 416 -13.36 -17.57 -28.80
CA ALA A 416 -12.87 -16.84 -29.97
C ALA A 416 -12.30 -15.45 -29.60
N ILE A 417 -12.94 -14.72 -28.67
CA ILE A 417 -12.45 -13.42 -28.16
C ILE A 417 -11.16 -13.60 -27.36
N SER A 418 -11.07 -14.63 -26.51
CA SER A 418 -9.85 -14.94 -25.75
C SER A 418 -8.68 -15.27 -26.68
N ASP A 419 -8.90 -16.14 -27.67
CA ASP A 419 -7.88 -16.54 -28.65
C ASP A 419 -7.44 -15.33 -29.52
N ALA A 420 -8.37 -14.44 -29.86
CA ALA A 420 -8.10 -13.16 -30.52
C ALA A 420 -7.25 -12.22 -29.66
N LEU A 421 -7.59 -12.08 -28.37
CA LEU A 421 -6.85 -11.27 -27.41
C LEU A 421 -5.43 -11.79 -27.24
N LEU A 422 -5.24 -13.10 -27.05
CA LEU A 422 -3.92 -13.72 -26.86
C LEU A 422 -3.05 -13.61 -28.11
N ARG A 423 -3.62 -13.73 -29.32
CA ARG A 423 -2.87 -13.53 -30.57
C ARG A 423 -2.44 -12.08 -30.79
N THR A 424 -3.33 -11.14 -30.47
CA THR A 424 -3.09 -9.70 -30.70
C THR A 424 -2.22 -9.08 -29.60
N TYR A 425 -2.35 -9.60 -28.37
CA TYR A 425 -1.63 -9.18 -27.18
C TYR A 425 -1.01 -10.40 -26.50
N PRO A 426 0.08 -10.98 -27.06
CA PRO A 426 0.73 -12.20 -26.56
C PRO A 426 1.32 -12.06 -25.14
N ARG A 427 1.34 -10.84 -24.60
CA ARG A 427 1.47 -10.55 -23.17
C ARG A 427 0.29 -9.67 -22.77
N VAL A 428 -0.62 -10.21 -21.97
CA VAL A 428 -1.58 -9.40 -21.20
C VAL A 428 -0.98 -9.28 -19.79
N PRO A 429 -0.19 -8.25 -19.48
CA PRO A 429 0.28 -8.04 -18.13
C PRO A 429 -0.91 -7.58 -17.26
N PRO A 430 -0.81 -7.68 -15.93
CA PRO A 430 -1.71 -6.97 -15.03
C PRO A 430 -1.77 -5.48 -15.42
N PHE A 431 -2.88 -4.80 -15.08
CA PHE A 431 -3.28 -3.43 -15.46
C PHE A 431 -2.18 -2.33 -15.50
N ASN A 432 -0.99 -2.58 -14.96
CA ASN A 432 0.08 -1.59 -14.76
C ASN A 432 1.44 -1.91 -15.42
N GLU A 433 1.60 -3.01 -16.19
CA GLU A 433 2.94 -3.47 -16.65
C GLU A 433 3.02 -3.82 -18.14
N PHE A 434 2.44 -3.01 -19.04
CA PHE A 434 2.70 -3.18 -20.47
C PHE A 434 4.14 -2.78 -20.80
N ALA A 435 4.90 -3.71 -21.38
CA ALA A 435 6.09 -3.38 -22.13
C ALA A 435 5.73 -2.31 -23.18
N PRO A 436 6.62 -1.34 -23.46
CA PRO A 436 6.30 -0.22 -24.34
C PRO A 436 6.09 -0.71 -25.77
N MET A 437 4.83 -0.93 -26.18
CA MET A 437 4.45 -1.00 -27.60
C MET A 437 4.56 0.40 -28.21
N SER A 438 4.95 0.49 -29.49
CA SER A 438 4.88 1.76 -30.21
C SER A 438 3.41 2.18 -30.42
N PRO A 439 3.11 3.49 -30.56
CA PRO A 439 1.77 3.96 -30.87
C PRO A 439 1.14 3.31 -32.12
N GLU A 440 1.94 3.08 -33.16
CA GLU A 440 1.51 2.46 -34.42
C GLU A 440 1.14 0.99 -34.21
N GLN A 441 1.93 0.26 -33.43
CA GLN A 441 1.65 -1.14 -33.11
C GLN A 441 0.41 -1.26 -32.23
N ALA A 442 0.25 -0.38 -31.23
CA ALA A 442 -0.96 -0.33 -30.40
C ALA A 442 -2.20 -0.03 -31.25
N LYS A 443 -2.10 0.86 -32.24
CA LYS A 443 -3.18 1.17 -33.18
C LYS A 443 -3.54 0.00 -34.08
N ALA A 444 -2.54 -0.63 -34.69
CA ALA A 444 -2.75 -1.83 -35.51
C ALA A 444 -3.41 -2.95 -34.70
N ASN A 445 -2.94 -3.19 -33.47
CA ASN A 445 -3.51 -4.20 -32.58
C ASN A 445 -4.95 -3.86 -32.16
N ALA A 446 -5.25 -2.60 -31.89
CA ALA A 446 -6.60 -2.15 -31.58
C ALA A 446 -7.57 -2.33 -32.76
N GLU A 447 -7.14 -2.00 -33.98
CA GLU A 447 -7.94 -2.21 -35.20
C GLU A 447 -8.21 -3.70 -35.46
N VAL A 448 -7.20 -4.56 -35.28
CA VAL A 448 -7.36 -6.02 -35.38
C VAL A 448 -8.37 -6.54 -34.37
N MET A 449 -8.24 -6.15 -33.10
CA MET A 449 -9.13 -6.59 -32.04
C MET A 449 -10.56 -6.06 -32.21
N SER A 450 -10.74 -4.82 -32.67
CA SER A 450 -12.06 -4.27 -33.01
C SER A 450 -12.75 -5.08 -34.10
N LYS A 451 -12.02 -5.44 -35.17
CA LYS A 451 -12.56 -6.27 -36.25
C LYS A 451 -12.94 -7.67 -35.74
N GLN A 452 -12.11 -8.26 -34.89
CA GLN A 452 -12.37 -9.57 -34.30
C GLN A 452 -13.60 -9.56 -33.38
N LEU A 453 -13.76 -8.52 -32.55
CA LEU A 453 -14.95 -8.36 -31.71
C LEU A 453 -16.21 -8.20 -32.55
N ALA A 454 -16.18 -7.37 -33.60
CA ALA A 454 -17.31 -7.18 -34.51
C ALA A 454 -17.67 -8.44 -35.31
N ALA A 455 -16.67 -9.28 -35.64
CA ALA A 455 -16.90 -10.56 -36.30
C ALA A 455 -17.42 -11.66 -35.36
N THR A 456 -17.15 -11.55 -34.05
CA THR A 456 -17.47 -12.58 -33.05
C THR A 456 -18.78 -12.29 -32.32
N LEU A 457 -19.03 -11.04 -31.97
CA LEU A 457 -20.21 -10.60 -31.22
C LEU A 457 -21.28 -10.10 -32.20
N SER A 458 -22.55 -10.34 -31.87
CA SER A 458 -23.64 -9.64 -32.55
C SER A 458 -23.56 -8.14 -32.27
N GLU A 459 -24.15 -7.32 -33.14
CA GLU A 459 -24.19 -5.87 -32.96
C GLU A 459 -24.78 -5.47 -31.59
N ALA A 460 -25.85 -6.17 -31.17
CA ALA A 460 -26.45 -5.98 -29.86
C ALA A 460 -25.49 -6.33 -28.70
N GLN A 461 -24.74 -7.44 -28.80
CA GLN A 461 -23.75 -7.83 -27.80
C GLN A 461 -22.60 -6.83 -27.70
N LEU A 462 -22.08 -6.38 -28.85
CA LEU A 462 -21.01 -5.40 -28.90
C LEU A 462 -21.45 -4.06 -28.30
N MET A 463 -22.68 -3.62 -28.60
CA MET A 463 -23.27 -2.42 -28.01
C MET A 463 -23.38 -2.56 -26.48
N ARG A 464 -23.89 -3.70 -25.96
CA ARG A 464 -23.99 -3.93 -24.51
C ARG A 464 -22.63 -3.96 -23.81
N ALA A 465 -21.60 -4.54 -24.44
CA ALA A 465 -20.25 -4.52 -23.91
C ALA A 465 -19.72 -3.07 -23.78
N LYS A 466 -19.99 -2.23 -24.78
CA LYS A 466 -19.64 -0.79 -24.75
C LYS A 466 -20.38 -0.04 -23.65
N GLU A 467 -21.70 -0.22 -23.54
CA GLU A 467 -22.50 0.39 -22.47
C GLU A 467 -21.99 0.00 -21.07
N ALA A 468 -21.66 -1.28 -20.85
CA ALA A 468 -21.12 -1.76 -19.58
C ALA A 468 -19.77 -1.11 -19.25
N LEU A 469 -18.88 -0.98 -20.24
CA LEU A 469 -17.60 -0.30 -20.10
C LEU A 469 -17.79 1.19 -19.79
N TYR A 470 -18.67 1.88 -20.54
CA TYR A 470 -18.97 3.29 -20.36
C TYR A 470 -19.54 3.56 -18.97
N ARG A 471 -20.45 2.70 -18.50
CA ARG A 471 -20.97 2.78 -17.14
C ARG A 471 -19.86 2.66 -16.10
N GLN A 472 -18.94 1.70 -16.23
CA GLN A 472 -17.85 1.53 -15.28
C GLN A 472 -16.97 2.79 -15.21
N TYR A 473 -16.63 3.37 -16.35
CA TYR A 473 -15.85 4.60 -16.42
C TYR A 473 -16.61 5.83 -15.93
N VAL A 474 -17.88 5.97 -16.30
CA VAL A 474 -18.74 7.08 -15.86
C VAL A 474 -18.98 7.00 -14.37
N GLN A 475 -19.36 5.84 -13.81
CA GLN A 475 -19.61 5.71 -12.37
C GLN A 475 -18.37 6.00 -11.51
N SER A 476 -17.19 5.57 -11.97
CA SER A 476 -15.94 5.89 -11.29
C SER A 476 -15.56 7.37 -11.44
N SER A 477 -15.93 8.02 -12.53
CA SER A 477 -15.51 9.39 -12.86
C SER A 477 -16.55 10.49 -12.57
N MET A 478 -17.82 10.16 -12.28
CA MET A 478 -18.83 11.17 -11.93
C MET A 478 -18.52 11.85 -10.59
N ASN A 479 -17.87 11.12 -9.67
CA ASN A 479 -17.52 11.61 -8.33
C ASN A 479 -16.02 11.89 -8.16
N ALA A 480 -15.22 11.70 -9.21
CA ALA A 480 -13.77 11.86 -9.21
C ALA A 480 -13.34 12.76 -10.39
N PRO A 481 -12.10 13.27 -10.40
CA PRO A 481 -11.50 13.78 -11.63
C PRO A 481 -11.59 12.70 -12.71
N LEU A 482 -12.02 13.07 -13.91
CA LEU A 482 -12.11 12.13 -15.03
C LEU A 482 -10.71 11.56 -15.31
N SER A 483 -10.54 10.24 -15.32
CA SER A 483 -9.28 9.68 -15.78
C SER A 483 -9.09 10.01 -17.25
N ALA A 484 -7.84 10.21 -17.69
CA ALA A 484 -7.53 10.49 -19.10
C ALA A 484 -8.13 9.41 -20.03
N GLN A 485 -8.22 8.17 -19.52
CA GLN A 485 -8.86 7.02 -20.15
C GLN A 485 -10.32 7.23 -20.60
N VAL A 486 -11.09 8.15 -20.01
CA VAL A 486 -12.48 8.41 -20.46
C VAL A 486 -12.51 9.41 -21.63
N PHE A 487 -11.58 10.38 -21.67
CA PHE A 487 -11.43 11.28 -22.83
C PHE A 487 -11.04 10.53 -24.11
N ALA A 488 -10.34 9.42 -23.94
CA ALA A 488 -9.97 8.49 -25.00
C ALA A 488 -11.15 7.90 -25.79
N ILE A 489 -12.31 7.83 -25.15
CA ILE A 489 -13.47 7.11 -25.67
C ILE A 489 -14.23 8.06 -26.59
N GLU A 490 -13.78 8.20 -27.83
CA GLU A 490 -14.38 9.09 -28.83
C GLU A 490 -15.88 8.85 -29.01
N GLU A 491 -16.33 7.60 -28.95
CA GLU A 491 -17.75 7.22 -29.01
C GLU A 491 -18.59 7.75 -27.84
N LEU A 492 -17.97 7.96 -26.67
CA LEU A 492 -18.60 8.58 -25.51
C LEU A 492 -18.47 10.11 -25.56
N MET A 493 -17.32 10.62 -26.01
CA MET A 493 -16.98 12.05 -25.93
C MET A 493 -17.49 12.88 -27.11
N ALA A 494 -17.46 12.35 -28.33
CA ALA A 494 -17.89 13.08 -29.53
C ALA A 494 -19.39 13.48 -29.47
N PRO A 495 -20.32 12.62 -29.02
CA PRO A 495 -21.71 13.02 -28.87
C PRO A 495 -21.93 14.13 -27.84
N LEU A 496 -21.07 14.23 -26.81
CA LEU A 496 -21.20 15.25 -25.76
C LEU A 496 -20.91 16.67 -26.27
N LYS A 497 -20.21 16.82 -27.39
CA LYS A 497 -19.86 18.12 -27.99
C LYS A 497 -19.35 19.09 -26.93
N LEU A 498 -18.38 18.65 -26.12
CA LEU A 498 -17.83 19.48 -25.05
C LEU A 498 -17.28 20.78 -25.64
N THR A 499 -17.58 21.89 -24.99
CA THR A 499 -16.93 23.16 -25.34
C THR A 499 -15.47 23.12 -24.93
N ALA A 500 -14.60 23.89 -25.59
CA ALA A 500 -13.18 23.99 -25.22
C ALA A 500 -12.99 24.36 -23.73
N ALA A 501 -13.90 25.18 -23.17
CA ALA A 501 -13.91 25.53 -21.76
C ALA A 501 -14.22 24.33 -20.84
N GLN A 502 -15.17 23.48 -21.22
CA GLN A 502 -15.50 22.24 -20.49
C GLN A 502 -14.32 21.25 -20.54
N GLU A 503 -13.74 21.02 -21.71
CA GLU A 503 -12.57 20.14 -21.86
C GLU A 503 -11.40 20.62 -20.99
N THR A 504 -11.13 21.93 -21.00
CA THR A 504 -10.09 22.54 -20.17
C THR A 504 -10.36 22.33 -18.68
N ARG A 505 -11.61 22.53 -18.22
CA ARG A 505 -11.97 22.32 -16.81
C ARG A 505 -11.78 20.87 -16.38
N ILE A 506 -12.21 19.92 -17.20
CA ILE A 506 -12.08 18.49 -16.89
C ILE A 506 -10.59 18.07 -16.91
N ARG A 507 -9.79 18.53 -17.90
CA ARG A 507 -8.32 18.31 -17.92
C ARG A 507 -7.60 18.89 -16.70
N ARG A 508 -8.13 19.96 -16.12
CA ARG A 508 -7.66 20.57 -14.85
C ARG A 508 -8.21 19.88 -13.59
N GLY A 509 -8.83 18.71 -13.74
CA GLY A 509 -9.28 17.88 -12.63
C GLY A 509 -10.67 18.19 -12.07
N ALA A 510 -11.47 19.01 -12.76
CA ALA A 510 -12.87 19.18 -12.38
C ALA A 510 -13.63 17.84 -12.48
N ARG A 511 -14.54 17.59 -11.53
CA ARG A 511 -15.39 16.39 -11.55
C ARG A 511 -16.21 16.39 -12.82
N PHE A 512 -16.18 15.29 -13.58
CA PHE A 512 -16.80 15.22 -14.91
C PHE A 512 -18.27 15.63 -14.88
N GLY A 513 -19.06 15.04 -13.98
CA GLY A 513 -20.49 15.35 -13.84
C GLY A 513 -20.78 16.82 -13.46
N SER A 514 -19.83 17.54 -12.86
CA SER A 514 -20.01 18.97 -12.50
C SER A 514 -19.74 19.94 -13.65
N VAL A 515 -19.14 19.45 -14.75
CA VAL A 515 -18.79 20.26 -15.92
C VAL A 515 -19.82 20.10 -17.04
N LEU A 516 -20.53 18.97 -17.07
CA LEU A 516 -21.56 18.68 -18.07
C LEU A 516 -22.84 19.51 -17.84
N THR A 517 -23.48 19.94 -18.93
CA THR A 517 -24.86 20.44 -18.90
C THR A 517 -25.84 19.31 -18.59
N ASP A 518 -27.09 19.64 -18.30
CA ASP A 518 -28.10 18.61 -18.00
C ASP A 518 -28.42 17.76 -19.24
N GLU A 519 -28.39 18.33 -20.45
CA GLU A 519 -28.52 17.56 -21.69
C GLU A 519 -27.35 16.59 -21.87
N GLN A 520 -26.12 17.04 -21.58
CA GLN A 520 -24.92 16.19 -21.65
C GLN A 520 -24.97 15.07 -20.60
N LYS A 521 -25.43 15.34 -19.38
CA LYS A 521 -25.62 14.30 -18.34
C LYS A 521 -26.68 13.28 -18.77
N ALA A 522 -27.78 13.76 -19.36
CA ALA A 522 -28.81 12.88 -19.92
C ALA A 522 -28.23 12.01 -21.04
N LEU A 523 -27.41 12.59 -21.92
CA LEU A 523 -26.73 11.85 -22.99
C LEU A 523 -25.74 10.82 -22.45
N VAL A 524 -24.96 11.15 -21.42
CA VAL A 524 -24.10 10.18 -20.70
C VAL A 524 -24.94 9.04 -20.14
N ALA A 525 -26.09 9.35 -19.52
CA ALA A 525 -27.00 8.32 -19.00
C ALA A 525 -27.52 7.41 -20.12
N THR A 526 -27.90 7.98 -21.27
CA THR A 526 -28.30 7.22 -22.47
C THR A 526 -27.18 6.33 -22.99
N LEU A 527 -25.97 6.88 -23.18
CA LEU A 527 -24.80 6.16 -23.70
C LEU A 527 -24.31 5.06 -22.75
N SER A 528 -24.51 5.23 -21.44
CA SER A 528 -24.15 4.21 -20.44
C SER A 528 -25.18 3.08 -20.32
N GLY A 529 -26.37 3.22 -20.91
CA GLY A 529 -27.45 2.23 -20.90
C GLY A 529 -28.14 2.02 -19.54
N LYS A 530 -29.13 1.11 -19.49
CA LYS A 530 -29.77 0.67 -18.23
C LYS A 530 -28.86 -0.29 -17.44
N PRO A 531 -28.85 -0.26 -16.10
CA PRO A 531 -28.06 -1.17 -15.27
C PRO A 531 -28.16 -2.61 -15.78
N VAL A 532 -27.03 -3.15 -16.22
CA VAL A 532 -26.91 -4.60 -16.43
C VAL A 532 -27.11 -5.20 -15.03
N PRO A 533 -28.12 -6.05 -14.81
CA PRO A 533 -28.27 -6.70 -13.53
C PRO A 533 -27.01 -7.49 -13.25
N LEU A 534 -26.29 -7.14 -12.18
CA LEU A 534 -25.22 -7.98 -11.68
C LEU A 534 -25.89 -9.29 -11.27
N VAL A 535 -25.71 -10.33 -12.08
CA VAL A 535 -26.21 -11.65 -11.71
C VAL A 535 -25.47 -12.05 -10.45
N LYS A 536 -26.20 -12.05 -9.33
CA LYS A 536 -25.73 -12.70 -8.12
C LYS A 536 -25.42 -14.14 -8.53
N PRO A 537 -24.19 -14.64 -8.30
CA PRO A 537 -23.84 -15.98 -8.75
C PRO A 537 -24.94 -16.94 -8.30
N LYS A 538 -25.54 -17.69 -9.24
CA LYS A 538 -26.56 -18.69 -8.90
C LYS A 538 -25.95 -19.58 -7.81
N PRO A 539 -26.58 -19.69 -6.62
CA PRO A 539 -26.11 -20.63 -5.63
C PRO A 539 -26.14 -22.02 -6.26
N MET A 540 -25.03 -22.75 -6.19
CA MET A 540 -25.03 -24.15 -6.64
C MET A 540 -26.08 -24.93 -5.84
N PRO A 541 -26.80 -25.88 -6.46
CA PRO A 541 -27.75 -26.72 -5.74
C PRO A 541 -27.02 -27.43 -4.59
N GLY A 542 -27.36 -27.10 -3.35
CA GLY A 542 -26.78 -27.70 -2.14
C GLY A 542 -25.76 -26.87 -1.34
N GLY A 543 -25.47 -25.62 -1.71
CA GLY A 543 -24.61 -24.73 -0.90
C GLY A 543 -25.41 -23.79 0.03
N PRO A 544 -24.97 -23.53 1.29
CA PRO A 544 -25.62 -22.54 2.14
C PRO A 544 -25.53 -21.14 1.50
N ALA A 545 -26.60 -20.34 1.69
CA ALA A 545 -26.76 -19.04 1.06
C ALA A 545 -25.58 -18.09 1.34
N VAL A 546 -24.97 -17.55 0.29
CA VAL A 546 -23.91 -16.54 0.38
C VAL A 546 -24.54 -15.18 0.65
N VAL A 547 -24.30 -14.63 1.85
CA VAL A 547 -24.66 -13.26 2.21
C VAL A 547 -23.78 -12.28 1.40
N PRO A 548 -24.32 -11.18 0.84
CA PRO A 548 -23.50 -10.21 0.13
C PRO A 548 -22.49 -9.56 1.09
N GLN A 549 -21.20 -9.59 0.76
CA GLN A 549 -20.17 -8.97 1.59
C GLN A 549 -20.28 -7.43 1.54
N PRO A 550 -20.12 -6.73 2.69
CA PRO A 550 -19.86 -5.29 2.68
C PRO A 550 -18.45 -5.02 2.14
N ARG A 551 -18.29 -3.92 1.38
CA ARG A 551 -16.99 -3.42 0.93
C ARG A 551 -16.17 -2.98 2.15
N GLY A 552 -15.17 -3.79 2.50
CA GLY A 552 -14.17 -3.52 3.54
C GLY A 552 -13.67 -4.84 4.13
N LEU A 553 -12.46 -5.26 3.77
CA LEU A 553 -11.86 -6.47 4.34
C LEU A 553 -11.58 -6.24 5.84
N PRO A 554 -12.05 -7.11 6.75
CA PRO A 554 -11.70 -7.04 8.16
C PRO A 554 -10.20 -7.36 8.39
N PRO A 555 -9.51 -6.75 9.38
CA PRO A 555 -8.06 -6.90 9.60
C PRO A 555 -7.57 -8.30 10.03
N GLY A 556 -8.44 -9.32 10.10
CA GLY A 556 -8.10 -10.67 10.55
C GLY A 556 -7.79 -11.68 9.44
N TRP A 557 -8.10 -11.38 8.17
CA TRP A 557 -8.06 -12.37 7.09
C TRP A 557 -6.66 -12.72 6.54
N ALA A 558 -5.62 -11.97 6.93
CA ALA A 558 -4.26 -12.18 6.43
C ALA A 558 -3.44 -13.20 7.25
N LYS A 559 -3.87 -13.58 8.46
CA LYS A 559 -3.04 -14.37 9.39
C LYS A 559 -3.01 -15.87 9.10
N ASP A 560 -4.11 -16.45 8.59
CA ASP A 560 -4.24 -17.92 8.46
C ASP A 560 -4.25 -18.43 7.01
N GLN A 561 -4.19 -17.56 5.99
CA GLN A 561 -4.29 -17.99 4.58
C GLN A 561 -2.95 -18.26 3.87
N SER A 562 -1.80 -17.90 4.46
CA SER A 562 -0.57 -17.72 3.67
C SER A 562 0.29 -18.97 3.48
N PHE A 563 0.20 -20.00 4.34
CA PHE A 563 1.14 -21.13 4.28
C PHE A 563 0.53 -22.44 3.77
N SER A 564 -0.45 -23.01 4.48
CA SER A 564 -0.99 -24.34 4.11
C SER A 564 -1.82 -24.31 2.84
N ALA A 565 -2.52 -23.20 2.57
CA ALA A 565 -3.21 -23.02 1.29
C ALA A 565 -2.22 -22.83 0.13
N ALA A 566 -1.02 -22.33 0.44
CA ALA A 566 0.02 -22.14 -0.54
C ALA A 566 0.63 -23.48 -0.95
N ILE A 567 0.94 -24.40 -0.02
CA ILE A 567 1.51 -25.74 -0.30
C ILE A 567 0.59 -26.57 -1.21
N GLY A 568 -0.69 -26.72 -0.83
CA GLY A 568 -1.66 -27.48 -1.63
C GLY A 568 -1.91 -26.87 -3.02
N SER A 569 -1.83 -25.54 -3.14
CA SER A 569 -1.91 -24.88 -4.44
C SER A 569 -0.68 -25.11 -5.32
N VAL A 570 0.51 -25.32 -4.75
CA VAL A 570 1.73 -25.51 -5.55
C VAL A 570 1.72 -26.89 -6.22
N GLU A 571 1.26 -27.93 -5.52
CA GLU A 571 1.22 -29.28 -6.08
C GLU A 571 0.20 -29.39 -7.24
N LEU A 572 -0.90 -28.64 -7.16
CA LEU A 572 -1.86 -28.50 -8.26
C LEU A 572 -1.33 -27.62 -9.41
N GLN A 573 -0.47 -26.65 -9.12
CA GLN A 573 0.23 -25.87 -10.15
C GLN A 573 1.24 -26.74 -10.93
N GLN A 574 1.84 -27.76 -10.32
CA GLN A 574 2.75 -28.67 -11.02
C GLN A 574 2.07 -29.44 -12.16
N LEU A 575 0.79 -29.77 -12.02
CA LEU A 575 -0.02 -30.40 -13.08
C LEU A 575 -0.32 -29.46 -14.24
N ARG A 576 -0.36 -28.14 -14.01
CA ARG A 576 -0.51 -27.15 -15.09
C ARG A 576 0.78 -26.96 -15.87
N ILE A 577 1.91 -27.07 -15.16
CA ILE A 577 3.25 -26.87 -15.71
C ILE A 577 3.60 -27.97 -16.72
N ILE A 578 3.09 -29.20 -16.58
CA ILE A 578 3.47 -30.30 -17.49
C ILE A 578 2.99 -30.11 -18.93
N ASN A 579 1.87 -29.42 -19.14
CA ASN A 579 1.34 -29.12 -20.48
C ASN A 579 2.06 -27.94 -21.15
N HIS A 580 3.14 -27.45 -20.57
CA HIS A 580 3.92 -26.41 -21.20
C HIS A 580 4.77 -27.02 -22.33
N PRO A 581 4.75 -26.46 -23.57
CA PRO A 581 5.48 -27.00 -24.72
C PRO A 581 6.95 -27.32 -24.46
N ASP A 582 7.67 -26.44 -23.76
CA ASP A 582 9.08 -26.68 -23.41
C ASP A 582 9.31 -27.85 -22.44
N ILE A 583 8.34 -28.13 -21.57
CA ILE A 583 8.42 -29.28 -20.66
C ILE A 583 8.03 -30.55 -21.41
N GLU A 584 7.05 -30.49 -22.29
CA GLU A 584 6.75 -31.61 -23.19
C GLU A 584 7.94 -31.97 -24.06
N ALA A 585 8.67 -30.98 -24.59
CA ALA A 585 9.88 -31.17 -25.38
C ALA A 585 11.03 -31.78 -24.55
N GLU A 586 11.28 -31.24 -23.35
CA GLU A 586 12.28 -31.75 -22.40
C GLU A 586 11.99 -33.20 -21.99
N LEU A 587 10.72 -33.51 -21.75
CA LEU A 587 10.25 -34.85 -21.38
C LEU A 587 10.06 -35.76 -22.60
N LYS A 588 10.18 -35.25 -23.83
CA LYS A 588 9.92 -36.00 -25.07
C LYS A 588 8.54 -36.71 -25.04
N VAL A 589 7.52 -35.97 -24.62
CA VAL A 589 6.14 -36.45 -24.49
C VAL A 589 5.58 -36.81 -25.87
N THR A 590 4.99 -38.00 -26.04
CA THR A 590 4.35 -38.41 -27.31
C THR A 590 3.01 -37.69 -27.53
N ALA A 591 2.45 -37.77 -28.73
CA ALA A 591 1.15 -37.17 -29.03
C ALA A 591 0.02 -37.75 -28.15
N GLU A 592 0.05 -39.05 -27.89
CA GLU A 592 -0.91 -39.76 -27.04
C GLU A 592 -0.75 -39.33 -25.58
N GLN A 593 0.49 -39.26 -25.08
CA GLN A 593 0.77 -38.78 -23.73
C GLN A 593 0.32 -37.33 -23.56
N ARG A 594 0.61 -36.45 -24.53
CA ARG A 594 0.17 -35.05 -24.52
C ARG A 594 -1.35 -34.94 -24.37
N LYS A 595 -2.11 -35.70 -25.16
CA LYS A 595 -3.58 -35.70 -25.07
C LYS A 595 -4.04 -36.13 -23.68
N ALA A 596 -3.47 -37.20 -23.13
CA ALA A 596 -3.80 -37.68 -21.79
C ALA A 596 -3.43 -36.66 -20.67
N LEU A 597 -2.30 -35.98 -20.80
CA LEU A 597 -1.88 -34.92 -19.88
C LEU A 597 -2.79 -33.69 -19.94
N GLN A 598 -3.26 -33.32 -21.14
CA GLN A 598 -4.24 -32.25 -21.33
C GLN A 598 -5.58 -32.59 -20.65
N GLU A 599 -6.08 -33.81 -20.86
CA GLU A 599 -7.31 -34.29 -20.20
C GLU A 599 -7.15 -34.31 -18.67
N LEU A 600 -6.02 -34.79 -18.16
CA LEU A 600 -5.72 -34.81 -16.72
C LEU A 600 -5.66 -33.40 -16.12
N ALA A 601 -5.04 -32.44 -16.81
CA ALA A 601 -4.98 -31.05 -16.36
C ALA A 601 -6.35 -30.36 -16.36
N VAL A 602 -7.20 -30.64 -17.36
CA VAL A 602 -8.58 -30.16 -17.38
C VAL A 602 -9.35 -30.72 -16.18
N GLN A 603 -9.23 -32.01 -15.89
CA GLN A 603 -9.85 -32.63 -14.70
C GLN A 603 -9.34 -31.99 -13.39
N ALA A 604 -8.03 -31.80 -13.25
CA ALA A 604 -7.44 -31.14 -12.10
C ALA A 604 -7.96 -29.70 -11.93
N SER A 605 -8.06 -28.93 -13.01
CA SER A 605 -8.55 -27.54 -12.95
C SER A 605 -10.01 -27.41 -12.50
N ARG A 606 -10.86 -28.39 -12.82
CA ARG A 606 -12.28 -28.40 -12.45
C ARG A 606 -12.54 -28.75 -11.00
N THR A 607 -11.56 -29.34 -10.31
CA THR A 607 -11.73 -29.87 -8.96
C THR A 607 -10.97 -29.09 -7.91
N LEU A 608 -10.26 -28.01 -8.28
CA LEU A 608 -9.45 -27.23 -7.33
C LEU A 608 -10.24 -26.91 -6.04
N PRO A 609 -9.66 -27.15 -4.85
CA PRO A 609 -10.37 -26.91 -3.61
C PRO A 609 -10.73 -25.42 -3.52
N GLN A 610 -11.94 -25.12 -3.06
CA GLN A 610 -12.33 -23.73 -2.87
C GLN A 610 -11.59 -23.14 -1.67
N ARG A 611 -10.95 -21.97 -1.85
CA ARG A 611 -10.15 -21.29 -0.81
C ARG A 611 -10.96 -20.86 0.42
N ASN A 612 -12.28 -20.93 0.37
CA ASN A 612 -13.20 -20.50 1.44
C ASN A 612 -13.54 -21.60 2.46
N GLN A 613 -13.02 -22.82 2.33
CA GLN A 613 -13.45 -23.97 3.16
C GLN A 613 -12.69 -24.15 4.49
N GLY A 614 -11.87 -23.18 4.90
CA GLY A 614 -10.97 -23.30 6.06
C GLY A 614 -9.66 -24.02 5.73
N GLN A 615 -8.59 -23.70 6.45
CA GLN A 615 -7.22 -24.07 6.09
C GLN A 615 -6.94 -25.59 6.18
N GLU A 616 -7.42 -26.25 7.23
CA GLU A 616 -7.22 -27.70 7.42
C GLU A 616 -7.95 -28.51 6.36
N LYS A 617 -9.21 -28.12 6.06
CA LYS A 617 -9.98 -28.77 5.01
C LYS A 617 -9.39 -28.52 3.62
N TYR A 618 -8.99 -27.28 3.33
CA TYR A 618 -8.28 -26.96 2.08
C TYR A 618 -7.01 -27.80 1.91
N ARG A 619 -6.26 -28.00 3.00
CA ARG A 619 -5.05 -28.84 3.02
C ARG A 619 -5.39 -30.30 2.76
N ALA A 620 -6.33 -30.88 3.52
CA ALA A 620 -6.73 -32.27 3.36
C ALA A 620 -7.30 -32.55 1.95
N ASP A 621 -8.07 -31.62 1.39
CA ASP A 621 -8.60 -31.72 0.04
C ASP A 621 -7.50 -31.58 -1.02
N SER A 622 -6.51 -30.71 -0.80
CA SER A 622 -5.34 -30.62 -1.68
C SER A 622 -4.53 -31.91 -1.68
N GLU A 623 -4.26 -32.48 -0.50
CA GLU A 623 -3.53 -33.76 -0.36
C GLU A 623 -4.25 -34.90 -1.10
N LYS A 624 -5.58 -35.02 -0.91
CA LYS A 624 -6.40 -35.98 -1.67
C LYS A 624 -6.36 -35.74 -3.18
N GLN A 625 -6.27 -34.50 -3.62
CA GLN A 625 -6.15 -34.19 -5.05
C GLN A 625 -4.79 -34.53 -5.61
N VAL A 626 -3.72 -34.29 -4.85
CA VAL A 626 -2.36 -34.72 -5.22
C VAL A 626 -2.37 -36.23 -5.46
N GLU A 627 -2.88 -37.03 -4.52
CA GLU A 627 -3.01 -38.48 -4.69
C GLU A 627 -3.85 -38.85 -5.93
N ARG A 628 -4.99 -38.18 -6.10
CA ARG A 628 -5.93 -38.41 -7.22
C ARG A 628 -5.28 -38.18 -8.59
N TYR A 629 -4.36 -37.23 -8.71
CA TYR A 629 -3.78 -36.83 -10.00
C TYR A 629 -2.38 -37.38 -10.25
N TYR A 630 -1.57 -37.60 -9.21
CA TYR A 630 -0.23 -38.17 -9.36
C TYR A 630 -0.24 -39.64 -9.78
N GLY A 631 -1.22 -40.42 -9.31
CA GLY A 631 -1.38 -41.81 -9.73
C GLY A 631 -1.58 -41.94 -11.26
N PRO A 632 -2.58 -41.29 -11.85
CA PRO A 632 -2.77 -41.24 -13.30
C PRO A 632 -1.56 -40.66 -14.05
N LEU A 633 -0.93 -39.60 -13.53
CA LEU A 633 0.24 -38.99 -14.15
C LEU A 633 1.40 -39.99 -14.32
N SER A 634 1.66 -40.81 -13.30
CA SER A 634 2.70 -41.85 -13.34
C SER A 634 2.40 -43.01 -14.28
N LYS A 635 1.15 -43.16 -14.74
CA LYS A 635 0.76 -44.14 -15.78
C LYS A 635 0.88 -43.56 -17.18
N ILE A 636 0.77 -42.23 -17.31
CA ILE A 636 0.90 -41.52 -18.59
C ILE A 636 2.38 -41.37 -18.95
N LEU A 637 3.21 -40.97 -17.99
CA LEU A 637 4.65 -40.80 -18.18
C LEU A 637 5.40 -42.11 -17.94
N THR A 638 6.47 -42.35 -18.71
CA THR A 638 7.46 -43.39 -18.36
C THR A 638 8.14 -43.08 -17.02
N PRO A 639 8.74 -44.07 -16.33
CA PRO A 639 9.45 -43.84 -15.08
C PRO A 639 10.50 -42.71 -15.17
N GLU A 640 11.27 -42.66 -16.25
CA GLU A 640 12.29 -41.66 -16.51
C GLU A 640 11.67 -40.27 -16.73
N GLN A 641 10.59 -40.19 -17.52
CA GLN A 641 9.86 -38.94 -17.74
C GLN A 641 9.23 -38.41 -16.44
N ASN A 642 8.61 -39.28 -15.65
CA ASN A 642 8.02 -38.91 -14.37
C ASN A 642 9.08 -38.41 -13.38
N ARG A 643 10.24 -39.09 -13.34
CA ARG A 643 11.40 -38.64 -12.55
C ARG A 643 11.87 -37.26 -12.99
N ARG A 644 12.06 -37.04 -14.29
CA ARG A 644 12.51 -35.76 -14.83
C ARG A 644 11.48 -34.65 -14.64
N TRP A 645 10.20 -34.97 -14.76
CA TRP A 645 9.12 -34.01 -14.50
C TRP A 645 9.12 -33.53 -13.05
N ARG A 646 9.29 -34.45 -12.07
CA ARG A 646 9.40 -34.09 -10.65
C ARG A 646 10.60 -33.18 -10.39
N GLN A 647 11.75 -33.48 -11.00
CA GLN A 647 12.94 -32.64 -10.96
C GLN A 647 12.64 -31.21 -11.46
N ILE A 648 12.03 -31.07 -12.63
CA ILE A 648 11.63 -29.77 -13.20
C ILE A 648 10.63 -29.04 -12.29
N ALA A 649 9.66 -29.77 -11.75
CA ALA A 649 8.63 -29.23 -10.86
C ALA A 649 9.25 -28.68 -9.57
N PHE A 650 10.22 -29.39 -8.96
CA PHE A 650 10.95 -28.92 -7.78
C PHE A 650 11.85 -27.72 -8.09
N GLN A 651 12.55 -27.72 -9.22
CA GLN A 651 13.36 -26.56 -9.62
C GLN A 651 12.51 -25.32 -9.88
N LYS A 652 11.32 -25.46 -10.50
CA LYS A 652 10.40 -24.32 -10.67
C LYS A 652 9.84 -23.80 -9.34
N MET A 653 9.66 -24.66 -8.35
CA MET A 653 9.27 -24.23 -6.99
C MET A 653 10.38 -23.46 -6.27
N ASP A 654 11.63 -23.90 -6.44
CA ASP A 654 12.82 -23.21 -5.93
C ASP A 654 12.90 -21.79 -6.52
N ILE A 655 12.72 -21.67 -7.85
CA ILE A 655 12.75 -20.39 -8.59
C ILE A 655 11.54 -19.48 -8.31
N ALA A 656 10.34 -20.02 -8.11
CA ALA A 656 9.10 -19.24 -7.94
C ALA A 656 8.93 -18.60 -6.53
N ASN A 657 10.03 -18.05 -5.99
CA ASN A 657 10.11 -17.21 -4.79
C ASN A 657 10.09 -17.93 -3.43
N ARG A 658 10.34 -19.25 -3.38
CA ARG A 658 10.38 -19.98 -2.10
C ARG A 658 11.76 -20.50 -1.69
N GLY A 659 12.70 -20.57 -2.63
CA GLY A 659 14.04 -21.10 -2.39
C GLY A 659 14.03 -22.53 -1.84
N LEU A 660 15.21 -23.00 -1.43
CA LEU A 660 15.43 -24.35 -0.91
C LEU A 660 14.61 -24.63 0.35
N VAL A 661 14.34 -23.58 1.15
CA VAL A 661 13.53 -23.62 2.36
C VAL A 661 12.10 -24.10 2.06
N GLY A 662 11.44 -23.49 1.07
CA GLY A 662 10.08 -23.89 0.71
C GLY A 662 9.99 -25.26 0.04
N LEU A 663 11.06 -25.70 -0.64
CA LEU A 663 11.15 -27.04 -1.20
C LEU A 663 11.21 -28.11 -0.10
N LEU A 664 12.05 -27.91 0.93
CA LEU A 664 12.16 -28.83 2.06
C LEU A 664 10.91 -28.86 2.96
N ALA A 665 10.05 -27.84 2.88
CA ALA A 665 8.76 -27.84 3.58
C ALA A 665 7.72 -28.78 2.95
N LEU A 666 7.99 -29.32 1.75
CA LEU A 666 7.08 -30.25 1.07
C LEU A 666 7.19 -31.67 1.65
N ARG A 667 6.06 -32.27 2.07
CA ARG A 667 6.04 -33.62 2.65
C ARG A 667 6.71 -34.67 1.77
N GLN A 668 6.53 -34.59 0.46
CA GLN A 668 7.16 -35.51 -0.50
C GLN A 668 8.70 -35.41 -0.51
N VAL A 669 9.25 -34.21 -0.32
CA VAL A 669 10.70 -34.00 -0.20
C VAL A 669 11.17 -34.47 1.18
N GLN A 670 10.41 -34.17 2.24
CA GLN A 670 10.71 -34.63 3.61
C GLN A 670 10.75 -36.16 3.69
N SER A 671 9.79 -36.83 3.07
CA SER A 671 9.71 -38.30 3.00
C SER A 671 10.83 -38.88 2.15
N ALA A 672 11.13 -38.29 0.97
CA ALA A 672 12.20 -38.76 0.11
C ALA A 672 13.59 -38.63 0.77
N LEU A 673 13.81 -37.55 1.54
CA LEU A 673 15.05 -37.33 2.29
C LEU A 673 15.06 -38.00 3.68
N LYS A 674 13.96 -38.66 4.06
CA LYS A 674 13.77 -39.29 5.39
C LYS A 674 14.12 -38.33 6.53
N LEU A 675 13.62 -37.09 6.46
CA LEU A 675 13.92 -36.08 7.48
C LEU A 675 13.36 -36.49 8.85
N SER A 676 14.14 -36.29 9.91
CA SER A 676 13.68 -36.55 11.27
C SER A 676 12.60 -35.54 11.70
N PRO A 677 11.77 -35.86 12.72
CA PRO A 677 10.81 -34.91 13.27
C PRO A 677 11.43 -33.57 13.68
N GLU A 678 12.65 -33.60 14.23
CA GLU A 678 13.40 -32.41 14.62
C GLU A 678 13.83 -31.58 13.40
N GLN A 679 14.31 -32.23 12.34
CA GLN A 679 14.65 -31.56 11.07
C GLN A 679 13.41 -30.90 10.45
N ILE A 680 12.26 -31.60 10.44
CA ILE A 680 10.99 -31.08 9.92
C ILE A 680 10.52 -29.86 10.73
N ALA A 681 10.62 -29.91 12.06
CA ALA A 681 10.30 -28.78 12.92
C ALA A 681 11.21 -27.57 12.64
N ALA A 682 12.53 -27.79 12.53
CA ALA A 682 13.50 -26.74 12.23
C ALA A 682 13.30 -26.11 10.84
N ILE A 683 13.00 -26.92 9.82
CA ILE A 683 12.66 -26.43 8.48
C ILE A 683 11.36 -25.62 8.50
N THR A 684 10.36 -26.06 9.26
CA THR A 684 9.10 -25.31 9.43
C THR A 684 9.36 -23.95 10.04
N GLU A 685 10.14 -23.89 11.12
CA GLU A 685 10.53 -22.64 11.78
C GLU A 685 11.31 -21.70 10.84
N LEU A 686 12.30 -22.23 10.10
CA LEU A 686 13.05 -21.45 9.11
C LEU A 686 12.14 -20.92 7.99
N THR A 687 11.16 -21.71 7.56
CA THR A 687 10.19 -21.32 6.53
C THR A 687 9.31 -20.17 7.01
N GLU A 688 8.79 -20.27 8.22
CA GLU A 688 8.04 -19.19 8.82
C GLU A 688 8.90 -17.94 9.03
N SER A 689 10.16 -18.10 9.45
CA SER A 689 11.11 -16.99 9.61
C SER A 689 11.38 -16.28 8.29
N ARG A 690 11.60 -17.02 7.19
CA ARG A 690 11.76 -16.46 5.85
C ARG A 690 10.50 -15.72 5.40
N ASN A 691 9.33 -16.29 5.63
CA ASN A 691 8.05 -15.64 5.29
C ASN A 691 7.83 -14.36 6.11
N ARG A 692 8.11 -14.40 7.42
CA ARG A 692 8.07 -13.20 8.29
C ARG A 692 9.02 -12.13 7.76
N PHE A 693 10.22 -12.52 7.34
CA PHE A 693 11.19 -11.61 6.75
C PHE A 693 10.71 -11.03 5.43
N GLN A 694 10.21 -11.84 4.49
CA GLN A 694 9.67 -11.39 3.21
C GLN A 694 8.44 -10.48 3.37
N ILE A 695 7.52 -10.79 4.30
CA ILE A 695 6.40 -9.91 4.62
C ILE A 695 6.91 -8.58 5.15
N SER A 696 7.84 -8.62 6.12
CA SER A 696 8.44 -7.40 6.69
C SER A 696 9.18 -6.59 5.63
N GLN A 697 9.87 -7.25 4.71
CA GLN A 697 10.57 -6.61 3.59
C GLN A 697 9.58 -6.04 2.57
N SER A 698 8.50 -6.73 2.22
CA SER A 698 7.47 -6.23 1.31
C SER A 698 6.71 -5.04 1.90
N LEU A 699 6.45 -5.06 3.21
CA LEU A 699 5.92 -3.92 3.96
C LEU A 699 6.94 -2.78 4.00
N TYR A 700 8.22 -3.08 4.26
CA TYR A 700 9.30 -2.11 4.22
C TYR A 700 9.51 -1.56 2.81
N GLN A 701 9.35 -2.33 1.75
CA GLN A 701 9.47 -1.93 0.35
C GLN A 701 8.24 -1.12 -0.07
N ALA A 702 7.04 -1.49 0.33
CA ALA A 702 5.84 -0.69 0.13
C ALA A 702 5.96 0.66 0.88
N GLN A 703 6.51 0.64 2.10
CA GLN A 703 6.79 1.83 2.90
C GLN A 703 7.96 2.64 2.37
N SER A 704 9.01 2.03 1.83
CA SER A 704 10.18 2.73 1.27
C SER A 704 9.93 3.20 -0.15
N ARG A 705 9.03 2.56 -0.92
CA ARG A 705 8.43 3.12 -2.14
C ARG A 705 7.51 4.29 -1.79
N ALA A 706 6.78 4.23 -0.67
CA ALA A 706 6.05 5.38 -0.13
C ALA A 706 6.98 6.46 0.46
N LYS A 707 8.18 6.10 0.94
CA LYS A 707 9.24 6.97 1.47
C LYS A 707 10.40 7.18 0.49
N ALA A 708 10.25 6.91 -0.81
CA ALA A 708 11.31 7.10 -1.82
C ALA A 708 11.49 8.60 -2.15
N GLN A 709 11.57 9.41 -1.10
CA GLN A 709 11.90 10.83 -1.08
C GLN A 709 13.22 11.12 -0.33
N GLY A 710 13.97 10.12 0.15
CA GLY A 710 15.23 10.40 0.85
C GLY A 710 16.13 9.19 1.04
N GLY A 711 16.89 8.83 -0.01
CA GLY A 711 18.21 8.19 0.09
C GLY A 711 18.45 7.06 1.10
N LEU A 712 17.50 6.16 1.36
CA LEU A 712 17.75 4.99 2.19
C LEU A 712 18.45 3.88 1.40
N THR A 713 19.45 3.26 2.01
CA THR A 713 20.19 2.10 1.50
C THR A 713 19.23 0.96 1.18
N ALA A 714 19.39 0.33 0.01
CA ALA A 714 18.62 -0.86 -0.37
C ALA A 714 18.74 -1.90 0.76
N GLY A 715 17.60 -2.38 1.26
CA GLY A 715 17.59 -3.54 2.15
C GLY A 715 18.22 -4.76 1.46
N PRO A 716 18.55 -5.84 2.21
CA PRO A 716 19.12 -7.05 1.63
C PRO A 716 18.26 -7.52 0.45
N SER A 717 18.91 -7.84 -0.66
CA SER A 717 18.25 -8.36 -1.86
C SER A 717 17.61 -9.72 -1.57
N GLU A 718 16.71 -10.18 -2.44
CA GLU A 718 16.15 -11.54 -2.33
C GLU A 718 17.26 -12.62 -2.34
N ALA A 719 18.33 -12.39 -3.09
CA ALA A 719 19.51 -13.26 -3.09
C ALA A 719 20.26 -13.27 -1.76
N ASP A 720 20.36 -12.13 -1.06
CA ASP A 720 20.99 -12.06 0.27
C ASP A 720 20.16 -12.81 1.32
N ILE A 721 18.84 -12.70 1.23
CA ILE A 721 17.90 -13.43 2.09
C ILE A 721 18.09 -14.93 1.85
N ASP A 722 18.02 -15.36 0.60
CA ASP A 722 18.16 -16.77 0.25
C ASP A 722 19.54 -17.31 0.65
N ALA A 723 20.63 -16.54 0.53
CA ALA A 723 21.95 -16.94 1.01
C ALA A 723 21.97 -17.19 2.54
N ILE A 724 21.37 -16.29 3.34
CA ILE A 724 21.28 -16.42 4.80
C ILE A 724 20.50 -17.67 5.20
N PHE A 725 19.35 -17.90 4.57
CA PHE A 725 18.51 -19.05 4.89
C PHE A 725 19.11 -20.36 4.36
N ASN A 726 19.74 -20.36 3.18
CA ASN A 726 20.39 -21.54 2.61
C ASN A 726 21.56 -22.04 3.45
N VAL A 727 22.36 -21.16 4.06
CA VAL A 727 23.45 -21.58 4.98
C VAL A 727 22.88 -22.31 6.21
N ARG A 728 21.77 -21.82 6.77
CA ARG A 728 21.11 -22.48 7.91
C ARG A 728 20.50 -23.81 7.49
N LEU A 729 19.89 -23.85 6.31
CA LEU A 729 19.27 -25.06 5.77
C LEU A 729 20.29 -26.17 5.48
N GLN A 730 21.46 -25.81 4.93
CA GLN A 730 22.54 -26.76 4.64
C GLN A 730 23.08 -27.43 5.91
N ARG A 731 23.00 -26.77 7.08
CA ARG A 731 23.38 -27.36 8.37
C ARG A 731 22.33 -28.31 8.94
N LEU A 732 21.09 -28.23 8.47
CA LEU A 732 20.02 -29.12 8.92
C LEU A 732 20.05 -30.47 8.20
N LEU A 733 20.63 -30.54 7.00
CA LEU A 733 20.71 -31.77 6.22
C LEU A 733 22.02 -32.50 6.50
N THR A 734 21.96 -33.84 6.56
CA THR A 734 23.18 -34.66 6.52
C THR A 734 23.82 -34.62 5.12
N ALA A 735 25.08 -35.03 4.99
CA ALA A 735 25.75 -35.10 3.69
C ALA A 735 25.03 -36.04 2.70
N GLU A 736 24.45 -37.13 3.21
CA GLU A 736 23.64 -38.06 2.41
C GLU A 736 22.34 -37.39 1.94
N GLN A 737 21.61 -36.71 2.84
CA GLN A 737 20.39 -35.98 2.50
C GLN A 737 20.66 -34.84 1.51
N ALA A 738 21.78 -34.12 1.65
CA ALA A 738 22.18 -33.09 0.70
C ALA A 738 22.48 -33.68 -0.70
N THR A 739 23.04 -34.89 -0.75
CA THR A 739 23.28 -35.62 -2.01
C THR A 739 21.96 -36.09 -2.64
N GLN A 740 21.06 -36.67 -1.83
CA GLN A 740 19.72 -37.06 -2.28
C GLN A 740 18.91 -35.85 -2.76
N LEU A 741 19.04 -34.69 -2.11
CA LEU A 741 18.38 -33.46 -2.53
C LEU A 741 18.88 -32.99 -3.91
N LYS A 742 20.19 -33.09 -4.17
CA LYS A 742 20.74 -32.82 -5.52
C LYS A 742 20.20 -33.79 -6.56
N GLU A 743 20.02 -35.06 -6.22
CA GLU A 743 19.43 -36.06 -7.12
C GLU A 743 17.93 -35.82 -7.38
N LEU A 744 17.19 -35.41 -6.35
CA LEU A 744 15.78 -35.01 -6.43
C LEU A 744 15.59 -33.75 -7.28
N LEU A 745 16.53 -32.82 -7.25
CA LEU A 745 16.54 -31.64 -8.12
C LEU A 745 16.99 -32.00 -9.54
N GLY A 746 17.96 -32.89 -9.71
CA GLY A 746 18.49 -33.29 -11.02
C GLY A 746 19.24 -32.17 -11.76
N PRO A 747 19.59 -32.39 -13.04
CA PRO A 747 20.25 -31.39 -13.87
C PRO A 747 19.40 -30.11 -14.00
N PRO A 748 19.99 -28.91 -14.00
CA PRO A 748 19.24 -27.66 -14.19
C PRO A 748 18.36 -27.70 -15.44
N TYR A 749 17.10 -27.38 -15.26
CA TYR A 749 16.15 -27.11 -16.32
C TYR A 749 16.31 -25.65 -16.71
N ASN A 750 16.74 -25.41 -17.95
CA ASN A 750 16.93 -24.07 -18.49
C ASN A 750 15.71 -23.72 -19.35
N PRO A 751 14.59 -23.25 -18.77
CA PRO A 751 13.47 -22.85 -19.58
C PRO A 751 13.87 -21.66 -20.45
N PRO A 752 13.26 -21.50 -21.64
CA PRO A 752 13.48 -20.31 -22.45
C PRO A 752 13.16 -19.03 -21.67
N ARG A 753 13.87 -17.94 -22.01
CA ARG A 753 13.97 -16.69 -21.24
C ARG A 753 12.63 -16.05 -20.85
N TYR A 754 11.54 -16.32 -21.58
CA TYR A 754 10.22 -15.79 -21.27
C TYR A 754 9.57 -16.42 -20.02
N MET A 755 9.93 -17.66 -19.67
CA MET A 755 9.54 -18.27 -18.39
C MET A 755 10.37 -17.78 -17.21
N GLN A 756 11.60 -17.34 -17.45
CA GLN A 756 12.51 -16.90 -16.38
C GLN A 756 12.11 -15.52 -15.81
N LEU A 757 11.36 -14.73 -16.58
CA LEU A 757 11.00 -13.35 -16.26
C LEU A 757 9.59 -13.20 -15.65
N GLY A 758 8.82 -14.28 -15.55
CA GLY A 758 7.49 -14.26 -14.96
C GLY A 758 7.44 -15.11 -13.69
N GLY A 759 7.04 -14.52 -12.57
CA GLY A 759 6.50 -15.31 -11.45
C GLY A 759 5.38 -16.23 -11.93
N ALA A 760 4.91 -17.16 -11.09
CA ALA A 760 4.00 -18.28 -11.37
C ALA A 760 2.65 -17.99 -12.10
N PHE A 761 2.45 -16.79 -12.64
CA PHE A 761 1.29 -16.29 -13.36
C PHE A 761 1.52 -15.99 -14.85
N ALA A 762 2.72 -16.17 -15.40
CA ALA A 762 2.91 -16.13 -16.85
C ALA A 762 2.33 -17.40 -17.48
N GLN A 763 1.04 -17.37 -17.81
CA GLN A 763 0.41 -18.37 -18.69
C GLN A 763 1.02 -18.20 -20.09
N PRO A 764 1.39 -19.28 -20.80
CA PRO A 764 1.68 -19.19 -22.23
C PRO A 764 0.41 -18.76 -22.98
N PRO A 765 0.52 -18.16 -24.18
CA PRO A 765 -0.61 -17.99 -25.07
C PRO A 765 -1.12 -19.39 -25.45
N PHE A 766 -2.37 -19.71 -25.07
CA PHE A 766 -3.08 -20.89 -25.57
C PHE A 766 -3.51 -20.69 -27.03
#